data_AF-A0A9P5IL97-F1
#
_entry.id   AF-A0A9P5IL97-F1
#
_cell.length_a   1.000
_cell.length_b   1.000
_cell.length_c   1.000
_cell.angle_alpha   90.00
_cell.angle_beta   90.00
_cell.angle_gamma   90.00
#
_symmetry.space_group_name_H-M   'P 1'
#
loop_
_entity.id
_entity.type
_entity.pdbx_description
1 polymer ?
#
loop_
_entity_poly.entity_id
_entity_poly.type
_entity_poly.pdbx_seq_one_letter_code
_entity_poly.pdbx_strand_id
1 'polypeptide(L)'
;MNNFAAGNYQCLHEIPVSRGVNVRKRFIEFYYKAYYSANSMKLVVLGREPLQELESWVQELFSNVPNKNLHRLRWDGIPVLDEPELMTQIFVKPVMELRLLNIHFTYPDEEELFDSHPSRYLEHLIGHEGPGSALAYLKELGLADYLSAEATAQCPGTVIFCIETRLTEDGMQQYREVIKIIFQYIAMLKESPPLTWISDEMSRLAEVEFKFRQKLPPSRTVSGLAQAMQEACIPREHLLSTSLIRKFDPENIERGLSHLRPDNFRFFVVDQQFPGDWNVTEQWYENKYKLEKIPEDFMQELWATSRAPIKERLSRVHLPAVNEFIPQRLEVERNDIPDPARYPTLIRHDDDIRVWFKKDDQFWVPKANIRLFLRSPVASVTPMNTIMTQIAGLNYSISESAHGLNIEIDGFNDKMLVLLEKLLLGVRDLNIKKERFNVVKEKARKMYKKFDYREPYRQINAFSRMLISERSWAPFEMLEELQAVTAEDLRSYSHELLRQMHIELLVHGNSYREEALSIAELVQSKLHPHRLPEAQWPPRRAIALPSGVNYLYERVLKNPDNVNHCLEYIISVGSISDRVQRAKLLLFAQIANEPCFNTLRTKEQLGYIINSEASVYAAVGTWCILVQSERDCKYLEERCDAFLMKLEQTLRAMTNETLEELKIGLVNKRLEKLKNLGQEALRFWNHITSEVFDFEQVYCDAENIEALTKNDILEFFNQYIHPYSPTGAKLSIHLIAQASTGVSAAAKNTAAAENNIKVSTFNAEQEIIAVHDHEASVSSVKIPVKIEDVRAWKASLRLSAATTPVKSLIQWDVVASPAKAEKSRQSPVSDFAAAEQSCNQPFDTLRSPEHWKAAGMSTGIHGQEPLKRYDKIKDRPHFVTASKLEVVDAELNVMESRSIPSKLTNWKTFYYRLRANFDGLKYEYVPKPPPSLLEEGQVVFYDVEKRVTDVSYNKEGELSVTYEGVQTEKNEVLHPDLVIAADGTGSVTRNIVFPNLKTQYAGFLTWRGIVPESAVSKGTINFLFDRCIRYHADRHYIVVYLIPGDDGDIKPGERHAILVWYDTCHKDSPEIFL
;
A
#
# COMPACT_ATOMS: atom_id res chain seq x y z
N MET A 1 -7.50 33.62 -22.15
CA MET A 1 -8.23 32.88 -21.10
C MET A 1 -7.94 33.56 -19.77
N ASN A 2 -8.79 34.50 -19.33
CA ASN A 2 -8.43 35.43 -18.23
C ASN A 2 -9.42 35.34 -17.04
N ASN A 3 -10.15 34.23 -16.93
CA ASN A 3 -11.20 34.06 -15.93
C ASN A 3 -10.66 33.45 -14.63
N PHE A 4 -11.16 33.91 -13.49
CA PHE A 4 -10.91 33.29 -12.19
C PHE A 4 -11.76 32.02 -12.03
N ALA A 5 -11.13 30.86 -12.23
CA ALA A 5 -11.83 29.57 -12.34
C ALA A 5 -12.39 29.04 -11.01
N ALA A 6 -11.72 29.27 -9.88
CA ALA A 6 -12.13 28.73 -8.59
C ALA A 6 -13.42 29.38 -8.06
N GLY A 7 -13.57 30.68 -8.31
CA GLY A 7 -14.60 31.51 -7.70
C GLY A 7 -14.39 31.74 -6.19
N ASN A 8 -15.08 32.73 -5.64
CA ASN A 8 -15.10 33.06 -4.22
C ASN A 8 -16.46 33.66 -3.83
N TYR A 9 -16.67 33.98 -2.55
CA TYR A 9 -17.92 34.59 -2.08
C TYR A 9 -18.26 35.88 -2.82
N GLN A 10 -17.24 36.69 -3.14
CA GLN A 10 -17.42 37.93 -3.87
C GLN A 10 -18.00 37.69 -5.28
N CYS A 11 -17.43 36.78 -6.08
CA CYS A 11 -17.88 36.55 -7.46
C CYS A 11 -19.08 35.60 -7.56
N LEU A 12 -19.34 34.76 -6.55
CA LEU A 12 -20.45 33.79 -6.54
C LEU A 12 -21.66 34.27 -5.72
N HIS A 13 -21.54 35.34 -4.93
CA HIS A 13 -22.64 35.89 -4.14
C HIS A 13 -22.71 37.43 -4.22
N GLU A 14 -21.72 38.17 -3.72
CA GLU A 14 -21.82 39.63 -3.55
C GLU A 14 -22.01 40.38 -4.87
N ILE A 15 -21.13 40.15 -5.86
CA ILE A 15 -21.18 40.78 -7.18
C ILE A 15 -22.46 40.37 -7.95
N PRO A 16 -22.85 39.08 -7.99
CA PRO A 16 -24.14 38.70 -8.56
C PRO A 16 -25.32 39.41 -7.90
N VAL A 17 -25.40 39.41 -6.57
CA VAL A 17 -26.52 40.02 -5.82
C VAL A 17 -26.57 41.53 -6.06
N SER A 18 -25.42 42.23 -6.04
CA SER A 18 -25.36 43.67 -6.29
C SER A 18 -25.79 44.05 -7.71
N ARG A 19 -25.66 43.14 -8.67
CA ARG A 19 -26.15 43.29 -10.06
C ARG A 19 -27.56 42.75 -10.28
N GLY A 20 -28.28 42.31 -9.23
CA GLY A 20 -29.61 41.71 -9.33
C GLY A 20 -29.63 40.32 -10.00
N VAL A 21 -28.50 39.62 -10.03
CA VAL A 21 -28.37 38.28 -10.62
C VAL A 21 -28.77 37.22 -9.61
N ASN A 22 -29.81 36.45 -9.92
CA ASN A 22 -30.17 35.26 -9.15
C ASN A 22 -29.21 34.10 -9.50
N VAL A 23 -28.29 33.79 -8.60
CA VAL A 23 -27.25 32.76 -8.78
C VAL A 23 -27.85 31.37 -9.00
N ARG A 24 -28.88 30.99 -8.22
CA ARG A 24 -29.56 29.69 -8.39
C ARG A 24 -30.17 29.57 -9.79
N LYS A 25 -30.83 30.62 -10.27
CA LYS A 25 -31.39 30.65 -11.63
C LYS A 25 -30.30 30.51 -12.69
N ARG A 26 -29.17 31.22 -12.54
CA ARG A 26 -28.03 31.10 -13.46
C ARG A 26 -27.40 29.71 -13.45
N PHE A 27 -27.27 29.09 -12.28
CA PHE A 27 -26.80 27.70 -12.19
C PHE A 27 -27.75 26.73 -12.90
N ILE A 28 -29.06 26.87 -12.72
CA ILE A 28 -30.07 26.07 -13.41
C ILE A 28 -29.99 26.30 -14.94
N GLU A 29 -29.81 27.55 -15.39
CA GLU A 29 -29.61 27.86 -16.81
C GLU A 29 -28.33 27.22 -17.36
N PHE A 30 -27.22 27.30 -16.62
CA PHE A 30 -25.95 26.68 -16.98
C PHE A 30 -26.09 25.15 -17.14
N TYR A 31 -26.71 24.50 -16.15
CA TYR A 31 -26.95 23.05 -16.13
C TYR A 31 -27.98 22.62 -17.20
N TYR A 32 -29.22 23.10 -17.12
CA TYR A 32 -30.30 22.62 -17.99
C TYR A 32 -30.27 23.18 -19.40
N LYS A 33 -29.75 24.39 -19.64
CA LYS A 33 -29.83 25.02 -20.95
C LYS A 33 -28.51 25.02 -21.72
N ALA A 34 -27.38 25.22 -21.04
CA ALA A 34 -26.15 25.61 -21.73
C ALA A 34 -25.15 24.47 -21.98
N TYR A 35 -24.76 23.68 -20.96
CA TYR A 35 -23.53 22.86 -21.08
C TYR A 35 -23.66 21.37 -20.72
N TYR A 36 -24.59 20.96 -19.83
CA TYR A 36 -24.74 19.54 -19.50
C TYR A 36 -25.60 18.83 -20.55
N SER A 37 -24.95 18.20 -21.53
CA SER A 37 -25.57 17.48 -22.64
C SER A 37 -24.95 16.09 -22.80
N ALA A 38 -25.76 15.07 -23.09
CA ALA A 38 -25.28 13.69 -23.23
C ALA A 38 -24.12 13.54 -24.24
N ASN A 39 -24.14 14.28 -25.36
CA ASN A 39 -23.08 14.19 -26.38
C ASN A 39 -21.72 14.74 -25.92
N SER A 40 -21.66 15.51 -24.82
CA SER A 40 -20.43 16.05 -24.22
C SER A 40 -20.02 15.30 -22.95
N MET A 41 -20.78 14.28 -22.53
CA MET A 41 -20.49 13.49 -21.34
C MET A 41 -19.76 12.19 -21.71
N LYS A 42 -18.85 11.78 -20.83
CA LYS A 42 -18.16 10.48 -20.88
C LYS A 42 -18.31 9.84 -19.51
N LEU A 43 -18.69 8.57 -19.50
CA LEU A 43 -18.93 7.80 -18.29
C LEU A 43 -18.10 6.53 -18.33
N VAL A 44 -17.48 6.20 -17.20
CA VAL A 44 -16.78 4.94 -16.98
C VAL A 44 -17.31 4.34 -15.69
N VAL A 45 -17.81 3.11 -15.77
CA VAL A 45 -18.26 2.33 -14.61
C VAL A 45 -17.33 1.13 -14.46
N LEU A 46 -16.86 0.88 -13.24
CA LEU A 46 -16.00 -0.24 -12.90
C LEU A 46 -16.67 -1.04 -11.78
N GLY A 47 -17.08 -2.27 -12.08
CA GLY A 47 -17.74 -3.19 -11.15
C GLY A 47 -17.14 -4.60 -11.22
N ARG A 48 -17.64 -5.49 -10.36
CA ARG A 48 -17.31 -6.93 -10.41
C ARG A 48 -18.27 -7.70 -11.31
N GLU A 49 -19.40 -7.09 -11.62
CA GLU A 49 -20.51 -7.62 -12.38
C GLU A 49 -20.13 -7.85 -13.85
N PRO A 50 -20.79 -8.79 -14.55
CA PRO A 50 -20.60 -8.97 -15.98
C PRO A 50 -20.88 -7.69 -16.77
N LEU A 51 -20.20 -7.54 -17.92
CA LEU A 51 -20.36 -6.34 -18.77
C LEU A 51 -21.81 -6.07 -19.15
N GLN A 52 -22.62 -7.11 -19.38
CA GLN A 52 -24.04 -6.99 -19.73
C GLN A 52 -24.87 -6.36 -18.61
N GLU A 53 -24.55 -6.67 -17.35
CA GLU A 53 -25.24 -6.12 -16.18
C GLU A 53 -24.85 -4.65 -15.97
N LEU A 54 -23.54 -4.35 -16.04
CA LEU A 54 -23.05 -2.97 -15.99
C LEU A 54 -23.64 -2.12 -17.11
N GLU A 55 -23.75 -2.66 -18.32
CA GLU A 55 -24.39 -2.00 -19.45
C GLU A 55 -25.88 -1.73 -19.17
N SER A 56 -26.61 -2.71 -18.66
CA SER A 56 -28.03 -2.55 -18.29
C SER A 56 -28.21 -1.42 -17.27
N TRP A 57 -27.38 -1.36 -16.23
CA TRP A 57 -27.44 -0.29 -15.23
C TRP A 57 -27.10 1.07 -15.83
N VAL A 58 -26.09 1.14 -16.71
CA VAL A 58 -25.73 2.39 -17.39
C VAL A 58 -26.90 2.87 -18.26
N GLN A 59 -27.54 1.97 -19.01
CA GLN A 59 -28.71 2.31 -19.81
C GLN A 59 -29.86 2.78 -18.94
N GLU A 60 -30.20 2.05 -17.88
CA GLU A 60 -31.29 2.41 -16.96
C GLU A 60 -31.07 3.79 -16.31
N LEU A 61 -29.87 4.04 -15.79
CA LEU A 61 -29.58 5.22 -14.98
C LEU A 61 -29.23 6.47 -15.80
N PHE A 62 -28.64 6.32 -16.99
CA PHE A 62 -28.06 7.44 -17.75
C PHE A 62 -28.67 7.67 -19.14
N SER A 63 -29.50 6.77 -19.68
CA SER A 63 -30.10 6.97 -21.02
C SER A 63 -31.01 8.20 -21.11
N ASN A 64 -31.62 8.58 -19.98
CA ASN A 64 -32.52 9.73 -19.90
C ASN A 64 -31.80 11.09 -19.86
N VAL A 65 -30.46 11.12 -19.89
CA VAL A 65 -29.70 12.38 -19.94
C VAL A 65 -29.97 13.06 -21.29
N PRO A 66 -30.49 14.30 -21.34
CA PRO A 66 -30.84 14.96 -22.59
C PRO A 66 -29.63 15.21 -23.50
N ASN A 67 -29.75 14.84 -24.78
CA ASN A 67 -28.80 15.23 -25.81
C ASN A 67 -29.24 16.56 -26.47
N LYS A 68 -28.47 17.62 -26.25
CA LYS A 68 -28.64 18.96 -26.82
C LYS A 68 -27.83 19.18 -28.10
N ASN A 69 -27.08 18.18 -28.57
CA ASN A 69 -26.19 18.24 -29.74
C ASN A 69 -25.25 19.45 -29.72
N LEU A 70 -24.57 19.66 -28.58
CA LEU A 70 -23.62 20.76 -28.43
C LEU A 70 -22.39 20.52 -29.30
N HIS A 71 -21.90 21.56 -29.98
CA HIS A 71 -20.61 21.47 -30.67
C HIS A 71 -19.47 21.42 -29.64
N ARG A 72 -18.37 20.76 -30.00
CA ARG A 72 -17.16 20.77 -29.18
C ARG A 72 -16.53 22.15 -29.23
N LEU A 73 -16.15 22.68 -28.06
CA LEU A 73 -15.41 23.93 -27.98
C LEU A 73 -13.93 23.67 -28.26
N ARG A 74 -13.38 24.37 -29.25
CA ARG A 74 -11.95 24.44 -29.57
C ARG A 74 -11.56 25.90 -29.80
N TRP A 75 -10.29 26.22 -29.57
CA TRP A 75 -9.71 27.55 -29.71
C TRP A 75 -8.58 27.56 -30.75
N ASP A 76 -8.80 26.85 -31.85
CA ASP A 76 -7.82 26.72 -32.93
C ASP A 76 -7.45 28.09 -33.51
N GLY A 77 -6.15 28.32 -33.71
CA GLY A 77 -5.63 29.57 -34.28
C GLY A 77 -5.72 30.79 -33.36
N ILE A 78 -6.22 30.64 -32.14
CA ILE A 78 -6.19 31.70 -31.13
C ILE A 78 -4.88 31.57 -30.36
N PRO A 79 -3.97 32.54 -30.45
CA PRO A 79 -2.68 32.45 -29.78
C PRO A 79 -2.88 32.48 -28.27
N VAL A 80 -2.18 31.58 -27.57
CA VAL A 80 -2.24 31.51 -26.10
C VAL A 80 -1.64 32.75 -25.44
N LEU A 81 -0.65 33.36 -26.11
CA LEU A 81 -0.01 34.62 -25.76
C LEU A 81 -0.16 35.57 -26.93
N ASP A 82 -0.66 36.79 -26.71
CA ASP A 82 -0.70 37.81 -27.74
C ASP A 82 0.67 38.54 -27.92
N GLU A 83 0.79 39.38 -28.96
CA GLU A 83 2.02 40.14 -29.22
C GLU A 83 2.48 41.02 -28.03
N PRO A 84 1.59 41.70 -27.28
CA PRO A 84 1.93 42.35 -26.03
C PRO A 84 2.54 41.41 -24.97
N GLU A 85 2.06 40.17 -24.85
CA GLU A 85 2.54 39.18 -23.89
C GLU A 85 3.84 38.48 -24.29
N LEU A 86 4.15 38.40 -25.58
CA LEU A 86 5.40 37.82 -26.08
C LEU A 86 6.61 38.73 -25.82
N MET A 87 7.79 38.13 -25.67
CA MET A 87 9.05 38.81 -25.34
C MET A 87 8.91 39.67 -24.08
N THR A 88 8.22 39.13 -23.07
CA THR A 88 8.07 39.76 -21.77
C THR A 88 8.84 39.02 -20.68
N GLN A 89 9.31 39.79 -19.70
CA GLN A 89 9.83 39.30 -18.43
C GLN A 89 8.87 39.72 -17.32
N ILE A 90 8.49 38.76 -16.48
CA ILE A 90 7.49 38.94 -15.44
C ILE A 90 8.14 38.62 -14.09
N PHE A 91 8.30 39.63 -13.24
CA PHE A 91 8.81 39.44 -11.89
C PHE A 91 7.63 39.28 -10.94
N VAL A 92 7.60 38.20 -10.18
CA VAL A 92 6.51 37.89 -9.24
C VAL A 92 7.07 37.88 -7.83
N LYS A 93 6.40 38.57 -6.90
CA LYS A 93 6.71 38.51 -5.46
C LYS A 93 5.88 37.39 -4.81
N PRO A 94 6.44 36.19 -4.60
CA PRO A 94 5.72 35.13 -3.91
C PRO A 94 5.56 35.47 -2.42
N VAL A 95 4.52 34.90 -1.81
CA VAL A 95 4.34 34.92 -0.34
C VAL A 95 5.40 34.07 0.36
N MET A 96 5.73 32.91 -0.22
CA MET A 96 6.79 32.03 0.26
C MET A 96 8.12 32.36 -0.42
N GLU A 97 9.23 32.20 0.29
CA GLU A 97 10.57 32.37 -0.30
C GLU A 97 10.87 31.29 -1.36
N LEU A 98 10.47 31.53 -2.60
CA LEU A 98 10.71 30.66 -3.75
C LEU A 98 11.71 31.36 -4.68
N ARG A 99 12.45 30.55 -5.45
CA ARG A 99 13.37 31.04 -6.50
C ARG A 99 13.14 30.19 -7.73
N LEU A 100 12.22 30.63 -8.57
CA LEU A 100 11.83 29.90 -9.78
C LEU A 100 12.06 30.78 -11.00
N LEU A 101 12.49 30.14 -12.07
CA LEU A 101 12.54 30.67 -13.41
C LEU A 101 11.65 29.80 -14.29
N ASN A 102 10.56 30.35 -14.81
CA ASN A 102 9.66 29.62 -15.70
C ASN A 102 9.71 30.26 -17.08
N ILE A 103 10.12 29.50 -18.09
CA ILE A 103 10.21 29.94 -19.49
C ILE A 103 9.02 29.34 -20.23
N HIS A 104 8.13 30.17 -20.75
CA HIS A 104 6.91 29.73 -21.43
C HIS A 104 7.01 30.07 -22.91
N PHE A 105 6.94 29.04 -23.76
CA PHE A 105 6.84 29.18 -25.20
C PHE A 105 5.40 28.90 -25.65
N THR A 106 4.93 29.61 -26.68
CA THR A 106 3.75 29.13 -27.41
C THR A 106 4.15 27.86 -28.14
N TYR A 107 3.29 26.84 -28.10
CA TYR A 107 3.62 25.53 -28.65
C TYR A 107 2.44 25.00 -29.48
N PRO A 108 2.70 24.27 -30.57
CA PRO A 108 1.62 23.74 -31.40
C PRO A 108 0.72 22.75 -30.65
N ASP A 109 -0.56 22.72 -31.03
CA ASP A 109 -1.47 21.66 -30.59
C ASP A 109 -1.00 20.29 -31.12
N GLU A 110 -1.08 19.28 -30.26
CA GLU A 110 -0.70 17.90 -30.52
C GLU A 110 -1.87 16.93 -30.27
N GLU A 111 -3.10 17.43 -30.09
CA GLU A 111 -4.26 16.59 -29.79
C GLU A 111 -4.48 15.45 -30.81
N GLU A 112 -4.20 15.70 -32.09
CA GLU A 112 -4.30 14.71 -33.18
C GLU A 112 -3.06 13.80 -33.30
N LEU A 113 -2.00 14.05 -32.55
CA LEU A 113 -0.70 13.36 -32.62
C LEU A 113 -0.50 12.36 -31.45
N PHE A 114 -1.60 11.74 -31.01
CA PHE A 114 -1.62 10.82 -29.87
C PHE A 114 -0.75 9.55 -30.07
N ASP A 115 -0.34 9.25 -31.29
CA ASP A 115 0.46 8.07 -31.62
C ASP A 115 1.97 8.33 -31.55
N SER A 116 2.38 9.59 -31.68
CA SER A 116 3.78 10.02 -31.82
C SER A 116 4.27 10.90 -30.66
N HIS A 117 3.38 11.65 -30.00
CA HIS A 117 3.70 12.51 -28.85
C HIS A 117 5.01 13.33 -28.99
N PRO A 118 5.13 14.20 -30.02
CA PRO A 118 6.38 14.89 -30.34
C PRO A 118 6.93 15.74 -29.17
N SER A 119 6.05 16.37 -28.40
CA SER A 119 6.41 17.13 -27.19
C SER A 119 7.23 16.31 -26.20
N ARG A 120 6.86 15.06 -25.94
CA ARG A 120 7.55 14.18 -24.98
C ARG A 120 9.02 13.96 -25.33
N TYR A 121 9.36 13.98 -26.62
CA TYR A 121 10.75 13.87 -27.07
C TYR A 121 11.57 15.07 -26.59
N LEU A 122 11.01 16.27 -26.72
CA LEU A 122 11.63 17.52 -26.28
C LEU A 122 11.68 17.61 -24.76
N GLU A 123 10.61 17.21 -24.07
CA GLU A 123 10.54 17.12 -22.61
C GLU A 123 11.64 16.21 -22.06
N HIS A 124 11.79 15.02 -22.64
CA HIS A 124 12.82 14.04 -22.26
C HIS A 124 14.23 14.61 -22.38
N LEU A 125 14.54 15.32 -23.46
CA LEU A 125 15.89 15.85 -23.70
C LEU A 125 16.18 17.12 -22.90
N ILE A 126 15.25 18.08 -22.86
CA ILE A 126 15.44 19.35 -22.16
C ILE A 126 15.42 19.13 -20.64
N GLY A 127 14.52 18.27 -20.16
CA GLY A 127 14.41 17.88 -18.74
C GLY A 127 15.41 16.81 -18.29
N HIS A 128 16.32 16.35 -19.15
CA HIS A 128 17.29 15.31 -18.81
C HIS A 128 18.20 15.75 -17.64
N GLU A 129 18.50 14.85 -16.71
CA GLU A 129 19.30 15.17 -15.51
C GLU A 129 20.74 14.62 -15.52
N GLY A 130 21.05 13.70 -16.44
CA GLY A 130 22.36 13.07 -16.53
C GLY A 130 23.45 13.95 -17.17
N PRO A 131 24.69 13.42 -17.28
CA PRO A 131 25.83 14.14 -17.85
C PRO A 131 25.53 14.70 -19.25
N GLY A 132 26.01 15.91 -19.53
CA GLY A 132 25.76 16.61 -20.81
C GLY A 132 24.50 17.48 -20.83
N SER A 133 23.57 17.27 -19.89
CA SER A 133 22.32 18.05 -19.83
C SER A 133 22.52 19.51 -19.39
N ALA A 134 21.55 20.35 -19.73
CA ALA A 134 21.47 21.72 -19.23
C ALA A 134 21.47 21.77 -17.70
N LEU A 135 20.68 20.89 -17.05
CA LEU A 135 20.62 20.84 -15.59
C LEU A 135 21.95 20.42 -14.95
N ALA A 136 22.64 19.43 -15.51
CA ALA A 136 23.92 18.98 -14.98
C ALA A 136 24.95 20.11 -14.98
N TYR A 137 24.99 20.90 -16.06
CA TYR A 137 25.89 22.05 -16.16
C TYR A 137 25.49 23.19 -15.21
N LEU A 138 24.19 23.51 -15.11
CA LEU A 138 23.68 24.51 -14.16
C LEU A 138 23.95 24.10 -12.69
N LYS A 139 23.85 22.81 -12.36
CA LYS A 139 24.22 22.26 -11.04
C LYS A 139 25.72 22.41 -10.77
N GLU A 140 26.58 22.19 -11.78
CA GLU A 140 28.04 22.37 -11.66
C GLU A 140 28.41 23.82 -11.36
N LEU A 141 27.76 24.79 -12.03
CA LEU A 141 27.95 26.22 -11.79
C LEU A 141 27.29 26.71 -10.48
N GLY A 142 26.54 25.86 -9.79
CA GLY A 142 25.80 26.23 -8.58
C GLY A 142 24.62 27.16 -8.84
N LEU A 143 24.07 27.22 -10.06
CA LEU A 143 23.00 28.14 -10.46
C LEU A 143 21.59 27.54 -10.28
N ALA A 144 21.43 26.22 -10.41
CA ALA A 144 20.13 25.55 -10.26
C ALA A 144 20.23 24.19 -9.56
N ASP A 145 19.14 23.72 -8.95
CA ASP A 145 19.04 22.38 -8.37
C ASP A 145 17.98 21.48 -9.03
N TYR A 146 17.12 22.04 -9.88
CA TYR A 146 16.04 21.36 -10.58
C TYR A 146 15.75 22.04 -11.92
N LEU A 147 15.43 21.24 -12.94
CA LEU A 147 14.91 21.71 -14.23
C LEU A 147 13.96 20.64 -14.78
N SER A 148 12.80 21.07 -15.26
CA SER A 148 11.85 20.21 -16.00
C SER A 148 11.35 20.93 -17.24
N ALA A 149 10.82 20.15 -18.17
CA ALA A 149 10.17 20.64 -19.37
C ALA A 149 8.86 19.87 -19.59
N GLU A 150 7.79 20.57 -19.94
CA GLU A 150 6.46 19.98 -20.17
C GLU A 150 5.65 20.81 -21.17
N ALA A 151 4.99 20.15 -22.13
CA ALA A 151 3.96 20.74 -22.96
C ALA A 151 2.58 20.56 -22.30
N THR A 152 1.95 21.67 -21.93
CA THR A 152 0.65 21.66 -21.24
C THR A 152 -0.43 22.30 -22.09
N ALA A 153 -1.43 21.51 -22.48
CA ALA A 153 -2.64 22.02 -23.12
C ALA A 153 -3.43 22.89 -22.14
N GLN A 154 -3.70 24.14 -22.52
CA GLN A 154 -4.53 25.07 -21.73
C GLN A 154 -6.02 24.85 -22.03
N CYS A 155 -6.31 24.62 -23.31
CA CYS A 155 -7.59 24.18 -23.83
C CYS A 155 -7.38 23.52 -25.20
N PRO A 156 -8.38 22.80 -25.74
CA PRO A 156 -8.28 22.24 -27.09
C PRO A 156 -7.88 23.31 -28.12
N GLY A 157 -6.81 23.05 -28.88
CA GLY A 157 -6.23 23.97 -29.86
C GLY A 157 -5.14 24.92 -29.33
N THR A 158 -4.78 24.86 -28.04
CA THR A 158 -3.90 25.86 -27.40
C THR A 158 -2.95 25.23 -26.37
N VAL A 159 -1.64 25.31 -26.61
CA VAL A 159 -0.60 24.66 -25.79
C VAL A 159 0.52 25.65 -25.40
N ILE A 160 1.06 25.48 -24.19
CA ILE A 160 2.28 26.15 -23.72
C ILE A 160 3.35 25.08 -23.47
N PHE A 161 4.56 25.30 -23.97
CA PHE A 161 5.72 24.52 -23.55
C PHE A 161 6.44 25.28 -22.43
N CYS A 162 6.46 24.70 -21.23
CA CYS A 162 7.04 25.30 -20.05
C CYS A 162 8.38 24.63 -19.72
N ILE A 163 9.41 25.44 -19.47
CA ILE A 163 10.66 24.99 -18.83
C ILE A 163 10.72 25.64 -17.46
N GLU A 164 10.55 24.85 -16.41
CA GLU A 164 10.66 25.30 -15.02
C GLU A 164 12.06 25.00 -14.48
N THR A 165 12.71 25.99 -13.89
CA THR A 165 14.02 25.83 -13.24
C THR A 165 13.96 26.38 -11.83
N ARG A 166 14.41 25.59 -10.85
CA ARG A 166 14.59 26.08 -9.47
C ARG A 166 16.01 26.60 -9.28
N LEU A 167 16.11 27.89 -8.97
CA LEU A 167 17.36 28.62 -8.91
C LEU A 167 17.94 28.64 -7.49
N THR A 168 19.27 28.68 -7.40
CA THR A 168 19.98 29.06 -6.18
C THR A 168 19.95 30.59 -6.01
N GLU A 169 20.58 31.10 -4.95
CA GLU A 169 20.75 32.55 -4.79
C GLU A 169 21.62 33.15 -5.91
N ASP A 170 22.74 32.49 -6.23
CA ASP A 170 23.61 32.90 -7.33
C ASP A 170 22.90 32.76 -8.68
N GLY A 171 22.13 31.69 -8.86
CA GLY A 171 21.27 31.48 -10.01
C GLY A 171 20.24 32.58 -10.21
N MET A 172 19.66 33.09 -9.12
CA MET A 172 18.71 34.20 -9.16
C MET A 172 19.39 35.52 -9.54
N GLN A 173 20.61 35.76 -9.08
CA GLN A 173 21.39 36.94 -9.51
C GLN A 173 21.81 36.86 -10.99
N GLN A 174 21.98 35.64 -11.51
CA GLN A 174 22.44 35.37 -12.86
C GLN A 174 21.37 34.68 -13.73
N TYR A 175 20.08 34.96 -13.49
CA TYR A 175 18.99 34.27 -14.18
C TYR A 175 19.06 34.40 -15.71
N ARG A 176 19.61 35.50 -16.23
CA ARG A 176 19.86 35.71 -17.67
C ARG A 176 20.84 34.69 -18.23
N GLU A 177 21.89 34.35 -17.49
CA GLU A 177 22.87 33.33 -17.89
C GLU A 177 22.25 31.93 -17.88
N VAL A 178 21.37 31.64 -16.90
CA VAL A 178 20.60 30.39 -16.88
C VAL A 178 19.72 30.25 -18.12
N ILE A 179 19.00 31.31 -18.50
CA ILE A 179 18.20 31.35 -19.72
C ILE A 179 19.10 31.11 -20.95
N LYS A 180 20.26 31.76 -21.04
CA LYS A 180 21.21 31.56 -22.14
C LYS A 180 21.68 30.12 -22.25
N ILE A 181 22.03 29.47 -21.14
CA ILE A 181 22.43 28.05 -21.14
C ILE A 181 21.29 27.16 -21.66
N ILE A 182 20.05 27.43 -21.28
CA ILE A 182 18.88 26.70 -21.79
C ILE A 182 18.71 26.93 -23.31
N PHE A 183 18.85 28.17 -23.79
CA PHE A 183 18.81 28.47 -25.22
C PHE A 183 19.99 27.84 -26.00
N GLN A 184 21.18 27.73 -25.40
CA GLN A 184 22.31 26.98 -26.00
C GLN A 184 21.97 25.50 -26.16
N TYR A 185 21.31 24.90 -25.17
CA TYR A 185 20.85 23.51 -25.24
C TYR A 185 19.79 23.34 -26.34
N ILE A 186 18.79 24.23 -26.39
CA ILE A 186 17.77 24.21 -27.45
C ILE A 186 18.40 24.40 -28.84
N ALA A 187 19.39 25.29 -28.98
CA ALA A 187 20.11 25.48 -30.24
C ALA A 187 20.86 24.21 -30.66
N MET A 188 21.44 23.48 -29.71
CA MET A 188 22.05 22.17 -29.97
C MET A 188 21.05 21.15 -30.49
N LEU A 189 19.85 21.08 -29.91
CA LEU A 189 18.81 20.17 -30.39
C LEU A 189 18.39 20.48 -31.83
N LYS A 190 18.49 21.73 -32.29
CA LYS A 190 18.08 22.16 -33.65
C LYS A 190 19.09 21.81 -34.75
N GLU A 191 20.30 21.40 -34.40
CA GLU A 191 21.37 21.20 -35.38
C GLU A 191 21.43 19.81 -35.99
N SER A 192 20.90 18.82 -35.28
CA SER A 192 20.77 17.46 -35.78
C SER A 192 19.29 17.13 -35.96
N PRO A 193 18.92 16.37 -37.01
CA PRO A 193 17.57 15.83 -37.09
C PRO A 193 17.29 14.98 -35.84
N PRO A 194 16.03 14.88 -35.39
CA PRO A 194 15.65 14.01 -34.28
C PRO A 194 16.21 12.60 -34.49
N LEU A 195 16.83 12.04 -33.45
CA LEU A 195 17.48 10.73 -33.53
C LEU A 195 16.48 9.63 -33.17
N THR A 196 16.36 8.65 -34.07
CA THR A 196 15.44 7.51 -33.92
C THR A 196 15.69 6.70 -32.66
N TRP A 197 16.95 6.46 -32.29
CA TRP A 197 17.28 5.65 -31.11
C TRP A 197 16.73 6.21 -29.80
N ILE A 198 16.58 7.54 -29.68
CA ILE A 198 15.96 8.19 -28.49
C ILE A 198 14.46 7.89 -28.47
N SER A 199 13.81 7.99 -29.62
CA SER A 199 12.39 7.65 -29.75
C SER A 199 12.14 6.16 -29.49
N ASP A 200 13.01 5.29 -29.98
CA ASP A 200 12.94 3.84 -29.74
C ASP A 200 13.14 3.52 -28.26
N GLU A 201 14.08 4.18 -27.59
CA GLU A 201 14.30 4.08 -26.15
C GLU A 201 13.04 4.49 -25.36
N MET A 202 12.47 5.66 -25.66
CA MET A 202 11.25 6.15 -25.02
C MET A 202 10.04 5.24 -25.30
N SER A 203 9.89 4.79 -26.54
CA SER A 203 8.82 3.87 -26.96
C SER A 203 8.92 2.56 -26.20
N ARG A 204 10.11 1.95 -26.14
CA ARG A 204 10.37 0.72 -25.39
C ARG A 204 10.08 0.89 -23.90
N LEU A 205 10.50 2.00 -23.29
CA LEU A 205 10.18 2.30 -21.90
C LEU A 205 8.66 2.40 -21.69
N ALA A 206 7.96 3.14 -22.55
CA ALA A 206 6.50 3.27 -22.48
C ALA A 206 5.78 1.92 -22.66
N GLU A 207 6.24 1.06 -23.58
CA GLU A 207 5.71 -0.29 -23.81
C GLU A 207 5.89 -1.17 -22.59
N VAL A 208 7.10 -1.19 -22.01
CA VAL A 208 7.42 -1.97 -20.82
C VAL A 208 6.59 -1.47 -19.62
N GLU A 209 6.51 -0.16 -19.42
CA GLU A 209 5.69 0.43 -18.36
C GLU A 209 4.20 0.12 -18.51
N PHE A 210 3.67 0.20 -19.74
CA PHE A 210 2.28 -0.11 -20.03
C PHE A 210 1.98 -1.59 -19.80
N LYS A 211 2.82 -2.49 -20.32
CA LYS A 211 2.67 -3.94 -20.19
C LYS A 211 2.67 -4.39 -18.73
N PHE A 212 3.50 -3.76 -17.89
CA PHE A 212 3.65 -4.08 -16.47
C PHE A 212 3.07 -3.00 -15.54
N ARG A 213 2.05 -2.28 -16.03
CA ARG A 213 1.32 -1.27 -15.26
C ARG A 213 0.53 -1.96 -14.16
N GLN A 214 0.78 -1.57 -12.92
CA GLN A 214 0.05 -2.11 -11.77
C GLN A 214 -1.29 -1.39 -11.59
N LYS A 215 -2.24 -2.04 -10.91
CA LYS A 215 -3.58 -1.50 -10.71
C LYS A 215 -3.54 -0.19 -9.91
N LEU A 216 -4.25 0.81 -10.43
CA LEU A 216 -4.55 2.05 -9.72
C LEU A 216 -5.84 1.89 -8.90
N PRO A 217 -6.07 2.75 -7.89
CA PRO A 217 -7.36 2.80 -7.20
C PRO A 217 -8.52 2.96 -8.19
N PRO A 218 -9.65 2.24 -8.03
CA PRO A 218 -10.80 2.30 -8.93
C PRO A 218 -11.25 3.71 -9.29
N SER A 219 -11.33 4.61 -8.29
CA SER A 219 -11.73 6.01 -8.49
C SER A 219 -10.79 6.77 -9.43
N ARG A 220 -9.48 6.56 -9.30
CA ARG A 220 -8.49 7.17 -10.22
C ARG A 220 -8.57 6.56 -11.61
N THR A 221 -8.78 5.25 -11.71
CA THR A 221 -8.95 4.55 -13.00
C THR A 221 -10.15 5.09 -13.77
N VAL A 222 -11.34 5.12 -13.15
CA VAL A 222 -12.56 5.58 -13.84
C VAL A 222 -12.49 7.06 -14.19
N SER A 223 -11.96 7.90 -13.28
CA SER A 223 -11.80 9.34 -13.54
C SER A 223 -10.80 9.61 -14.66
N GLY A 224 -9.65 8.91 -14.66
CA GLY A 224 -8.62 9.07 -15.69
C GLY A 224 -9.09 8.59 -17.06
N LEU A 225 -9.82 7.47 -17.13
CA LEU A 225 -10.40 6.98 -18.39
C LEU A 225 -11.52 7.89 -18.89
N ALA A 226 -12.38 8.40 -18.00
CA ALA A 226 -13.41 9.36 -18.38
C ALA A 226 -12.80 10.64 -18.96
N GLN A 227 -11.66 11.09 -18.40
CA GLN A 227 -10.88 12.20 -18.95
C GLN A 227 -10.28 11.86 -20.32
N ALA A 228 -9.63 10.71 -20.48
CA ALA A 228 -9.07 10.28 -21.77
C ALA A 228 -10.15 10.15 -22.86
N MET A 229 -11.37 9.71 -22.50
CA MET A 229 -12.51 9.63 -23.41
C MET A 229 -13.01 11.00 -23.89
N GLN A 230 -12.61 12.11 -23.25
CA GLN A 230 -12.93 13.47 -23.71
C GLN A 230 -12.03 13.91 -24.89
N GLU A 231 -10.90 13.24 -25.08
CA GLU A 231 -10.00 13.47 -26.21
C GLU A 231 -10.55 12.73 -27.44
N ALA A 232 -11.23 13.48 -28.31
CA ALA A 232 -11.99 12.90 -29.42
C ALA A 232 -11.11 12.19 -30.47
N CYS A 233 -9.82 12.54 -30.51
CA CYS A 233 -8.86 12.03 -31.48
C CYS A 233 -8.28 10.67 -31.09
N ILE A 234 -8.51 10.20 -29.85
CA ILE A 234 -8.05 8.90 -29.39
C ILE A 234 -9.04 7.81 -29.84
N PRO A 235 -8.59 6.82 -30.65
CA PRO A 235 -9.41 5.68 -31.01
C PRO A 235 -9.84 4.88 -29.78
N ARG A 236 -11.04 4.28 -29.82
CA ARG A 236 -11.62 3.57 -28.65
C ARG A 236 -10.72 2.43 -28.18
N GLU A 237 -10.10 1.73 -29.13
CA GLU A 237 -9.13 0.65 -28.94
C GLU A 237 -7.82 1.10 -28.28
N HIS A 238 -7.56 2.41 -28.19
CA HIS A 238 -6.34 2.99 -27.64
C HIS A 238 -6.55 3.74 -26.31
N LEU A 239 -7.79 3.84 -25.81
CA LEU A 239 -8.11 4.53 -24.54
C LEU A 239 -7.33 4.02 -23.33
N LEU A 240 -6.94 2.74 -23.32
CA LEU A 240 -6.13 2.17 -22.24
C LEU A 240 -4.63 2.44 -22.41
N SER A 241 -4.17 2.69 -23.64
CA SER A 241 -2.76 2.71 -24.04
C SER A 241 -2.30 4.08 -24.57
N THR A 242 -2.91 5.16 -24.04
CA THR A 242 -2.59 6.56 -24.40
C THR A 242 -1.17 6.99 -24.00
N SER A 243 -0.46 6.17 -23.23
CA SER A 243 0.94 6.43 -22.88
C SER A 243 1.94 5.92 -23.92
N LEU A 244 1.54 5.00 -24.82
CA LEU A 244 2.44 4.38 -25.78
C LEU A 244 2.83 5.35 -26.91
N ILE A 245 4.12 5.37 -27.23
CA ILE A 245 4.66 6.03 -28.42
C ILE A 245 4.81 4.98 -29.51
N ARG A 246 3.97 5.05 -30.55
CA ARG A 246 3.87 4.05 -31.61
C ARG A 246 4.59 4.46 -32.89
N LYS A 247 4.76 5.76 -33.09
CA LYS A 247 5.31 6.33 -34.32
C LYS A 247 6.41 7.33 -33.99
N PHE A 248 7.58 7.14 -34.60
CA PHE A 248 8.60 8.18 -34.63
C PHE A 248 8.21 9.23 -35.69
N ASP A 249 7.97 10.47 -35.26
CA ASP A 249 7.52 11.57 -36.13
C ASP A 249 8.53 12.74 -36.07
N PRO A 250 9.66 12.63 -36.80
CA PRO A 250 10.71 13.66 -36.76
C PRO A 250 10.21 15.02 -37.25
N GLU A 251 9.28 15.06 -38.21
CA GLU A 251 8.72 16.30 -38.75
C GLU A 251 7.98 17.09 -37.67
N ASN A 252 7.13 16.45 -36.86
CA ASN A 252 6.43 17.14 -35.78
C ASN A 252 7.32 17.46 -34.58
N ILE A 253 8.38 16.67 -34.33
CA ILE A 253 9.40 17.02 -33.33
C ILE A 253 10.15 18.29 -33.77
N GLU A 254 10.58 18.37 -35.03
CA GLU A 254 11.19 19.56 -35.61
C GLU A 254 10.24 20.75 -35.60
N ARG A 255 8.95 20.53 -35.92
CA ARG A 255 7.90 21.54 -35.81
C ARG A 255 7.81 22.09 -34.40
N GLY A 256 7.69 21.24 -33.38
CA GLY A 256 7.65 21.65 -31.97
C GLY A 256 8.92 22.41 -31.56
N LEU A 257 10.09 21.88 -31.89
CA LEU A 257 11.37 22.51 -31.58
C LEU A 257 11.53 23.87 -32.27
N SER A 258 10.98 24.03 -33.48
CA SER A 258 11.00 25.29 -34.21
C SER A 258 10.30 26.41 -33.45
N HIS A 259 9.33 26.13 -32.57
CA HIS A 259 8.63 27.11 -31.73
C HIS A 259 9.44 27.60 -30.53
N LEU A 260 10.49 26.88 -30.12
CA LEU A 260 11.35 27.28 -29.00
C LEU A 260 12.36 28.33 -29.45
N ARG A 261 11.94 29.61 -29.56
CA ARG A 261 12.73 30.72 -30.14
C ARG A 261 12.69 31.98 -29.29
N PRO A 262 13.69 32.89 -29.42
CA PRO A 262 13.73 34.14 -28.68
C PRO A 262 12.54 35.09 -28.93
N ASP A 263 11.87 35.02 -30.08
CA ASP A 263 10.69 35.86 -30.39
C ASP A 263 9.35 35.24 -29.95
N ASN A 264 9.35 33.99 -29.51
CA ASN A 264 8.13 33.22 -29.27
C ASN A 264 8.00 32.76 -27.80
N PHE A 265 8.47 33.57 -26.85
CA PHE A 265 8.46 33.19 -25.43
C PHE A 265 8.24 34.38 -24.50
N ARG A 266 7.91 34.05 -23.26
CA ARG A 266 8.01 34.94 -22.09
C ARG A 266 8.64 34.18 -20.94
N PHE A 267 9.12 34.87 -19.92
CA PHE A 267 9.59 34.18 -18.71
C PHE A 267 9.18 34.87 -17.42
N PHE A 268 9.07 34.07 -16.38
CA PHE A 268 8.76 34.51 -15.02
C PHE A 268 9.99 34.36 -14.14
N VAL A 269 10.31 35.39 -13.37
CA VAL A 269 11.28 35.37 -12.28
C VAL A 269 10.52 35.50 -10.98
N VAL A 270 10.44 34.40 -10.23
CA VAL A 270 9.70 34.34 -8.97
C VAL A 270 10.69 34.37 -7.82
N ASP A 271 10.79 35.51 -7.14
CA ASP A 271 11.64 35.68 -5.96
C ASP A 271 11.06 36.73 -5.00
N GLN A 272 10.98 36.35 -3.72
CA GLN A 272 10.45 37.20 -2.66
C GLN A 272 11.35 38.41 -2.39
N GLN A 273 12.65 38.26 -2.63
CA GLN A 273 13.69 39.25 -2.32
C GLN A 273 14.12 40.08 -3.53
N PHE A 274 13.54 39.82 -4.72
CA PHE A 274 13.90 40.55 -5.91
C PHE A 274 13.69 42.06 -5.70
N PRO A 275 14.72 42.90 -5.93
CA PRO A 275 14.58 44.34 -5.82
C PRO A 275 13.76 44.85 -7.01
N GLY A 276 12.45 44.99 -6.80
CA GLY A 276 11.52 45.40 -7.85
C GLY A 276 10.49 46.40 -7.33
N ASP A 277 10.21 47.39 -8.16
CA ASP A 277 9.02 48.22 -8.02
C ASP A 277 7.81 47.39 -8.46
N TRP A 278 7.04 46.92 -7.48
CA TRP A 278 5.84 46.11 -7.72
C TRP A 278 4.69 47.01 -8.14
N ASN A 279 4.62 47.31 -9.43
CA ASN A 279 3.68 48.27 -10.00
C ASN A 279 2.30 47.68 -10.33
N VAL A 280 2.14 46.35 -10.29
CA VAL A 280 0.86 45.69 -10.53
C VAL A 280 0.52 44.73 -9.40
N THR A 281 -0.77 44.63 -9.09
CA THR A 281 -1.32 43.67 -8.13
C THR A 281 -2.39 42.87 -8.86
N GLU A 282 -2.25 41.54 -8.87
CA GLU A 282 -3.24 40.64 -9.43
C GLU A 282 -4.53 40.72 -8.60
N GLN A 283 -5.69 40.72 -9.25
CA GLN A 283 -6.96 41.09 -8.63
C GLN A 283 -7.45 40.11 -7.55
N TRP A 284 -7.27 38.81 -7.73
CA TRP A 284 -7.97 37.79 -6.93
C TRP A 284 -7.13 37.25 -5.78
N TYR A 285 -5.83 37.13 -6.00
CA TYR A 285 -4.87 36.64 -5.02
C TYR A 285 -3.98 37.75 -4.46
N GLU A 286 -4.15 38.99 -4.94
CA GLU A 286 -3.40 40.17 -4.50
C GLU A 286 -1.87 40.03 -4.65
N ASN A 287 -1.45 39.12 -5.52
CA ASN A 287 -0.04 38.89 -5.78
C ASN A 287 0.55 40.09 -6.51
N LYS A 288 1.63 40.62 -5.94
CA LYS A 288 2.35 41.75 -6.49
C LYS A 288 3.32 41.27 -7.57
N TYR A 289 3.29 41.92 -8.72
CA TYR A 289 4.16 41.58 -9.84
C TYR A 289 4.55 42.82 -10.66
N LYS A 290 5.56 42.65 -11.50
CA LYS A 290 6.06 43.63 -12.47
C LYS A 290 6.17 42.95 -13.83
N LEU A 291 5.65 43.61 -14.86
CA LEU A 291 5.71 43.11 -16.24
C LEU A 291 6.42 44.13 -17.11
N GLU A 292 7.41 43.67 -17.86
CA GLU A 292 8.20 44.49 -18.79
C GLU A 292 8.49 43.72 -20.08
N LYS A 293 8.80 44.44 -21.16
CA LYS A 293 9.45 43.83 -22.33
C LYS A 293 10.87 43.40 -21.95
N ILE A 294 11.33 42.32 -22.55
CA ILE A 294 12.72 41.88 -22.41
C ILE A 294 13.63 42.97 -23.02
N PRO A 295 14.71 43.38 -22.32
CA PRO A 295 15.64 44.37 -22.84
C PRO A 295 16.25 43.96 -24.17
N GLU A 296 16.39 44.93 -25.08
CA GLU A 296 16.84 44.69 -26.47
C GLU A 296 18.26 44.09 -26.53
N ASP A 297 19.16 44.55 -25.65
CA ASP A 297 20.50 43.98 -25.47
C ASP A 297 20.44 42.48 -25.15
N PHE A 298 19.56 42.10 -24.22
CA PHE A 298 19.41 40.70 -23.84
C PHE A 298 18.74 39.87 -24.94
N MET A 299 17.75 40.42 -25.66
CA MET A 299 17.18 39.78 -26.84
C MET A 299 18.23 39.51 -27.92
N GLN A 300 19.14 40.45 -28.16
CA GLN A 300 20.25 40.27 -29.10
C GLN A 300 21.20 39.16 -28.64
N GLU A 301 21.51 39.08 -27.34
CA GLU A 301 22.29 37.96 -26.80
C GLU A 301 21.60 36.60 -27.00
N LEU A 302 20.29 36.51 -26.80
CA LEU A 302 19.54 35.27 -27.02
C LEU A 302 19.50 34.86 -28.50
N TRP A 303 19.40 35.83 -29.41
CA TRP A 303 19.51 35.59 -30.84
C TRP A 303 20.90 35.14 -31.26
N ALA A 304 21.95 35.79 -30.74
CA ALA A 304 23.33 35.39 -30.99
C ALA A 304 23.58 33.96 -30.47
N THR A 305 23.11 33.67 -29.25
CA THR A 305 23.18 32.35 -28.62
C THR A 305 22.48 31.27 -29.45
N SER A 306 21.27 31.57 -29.94
CA SER A 306 20.46 30.65 -30.74
C SER A 306 21.05 30.39 -32.14
N ARG A 307 21.93 31.27 -32.63
CA ARG A 307 22.59 31.19 -33.95
C ARG A 307 24.07 30.80 -33.86
N ALA A 308 24.60 30.62 -32.64
CA ALA A 308 26.03 30.39 -32.43
C ALA A 308 26.48 29.05 -33.06
N PRO A 309 27.59 29.04 -33.82
CA PRO A 309 28.11 27.83 -34.46
C PRO A 309 28.70 26.84 -33.45
N ILE A 310 28.71 25.55 -33.80
CA ILE A 310 29.16 24.41 -32.96
C ILE A 310 30.47 24.65 -32.20
N LYS A 311 31.44 25.34 -32.82
CA LYS A 311 32.77 25.57 -32.22
C LYS A 311 32.77 26.55 -31.04
N GLU A 312 31.74 27.39 -30.93
CA GLU A 312 31.62 28.40 -29.87
C GLU A 312 30.80 27.90 -28.67
N ARG A 313 30.33 26.64 -28.72
CA ARG A 313 29.52 26.06 -27.65
C ARG A 313 30.33 25.46 -26.52
N LEU A 314 29.66 25.37 -25.37
CA LEU A 314 30.14 24.69 -24.18
C LEU A 314 30.31 23.20 -24.48
N SER A 315 31.55 22.71 -24.47
CA SER A 315 31.87 21.29 -24.67
C SER A 315 31.23 20.36 -23.62
N ARG A 316 30.79 20.92 -22.50
CA ARG A 316 30.10 20.21 -21.41
C ARG A 316 28.63 19.94 -21.68
N VAL A 317 28.05 20.59 -22.70
CA VAL A 317 26.64 20.42 -23.08
C VAL A 317 26.56 19.54 -24.32
N HIS A 318 25.96 18.36 -24.18
CA HIS A 318 25.82 17.37 -25.25
C HIS A 318 24.60 16.48 -25.03
N LEU A 319 24.19 15.75 -26.07
CA LEU A 319 23.11 14.76 -25.98
C LEU A 319 23.43 13.66 -24.95
N PRO A 320 22.40 13.06 -24.31
CA PRO A 320 22.61 11.95 -23.40
C PRO A 320 23.23 10.74 -24.09
N ALA A 321 23.99 9.95 -23.32
CA ALA A 321 24.41 8.62 -23.76
C ALA A 321 23.23 7.64 -23.72
N VAL A 322 23.36 6.53 -24.43
CA VAL A 322 22.38 5.43 -24.42
C VAL A 322 22.15 4.95 -22.99
N ASN A 323 20.88 4.78 -22.59
CA ASN A 323 20.55 4.40 -21.23
C ASN A 323 20.77 2.90 -20.97
N GLU A 324 21.83 2.58 -20.23
CA GLU A 324 22.18 1.20 -19.87
C GLU A 324 21.24 0.58 -18.81
N PHE A 325 20.34 1.36 -18.20
CA PHE A 325 19.40 0.90 -17.16
C PHE A 325 18.05 0.44 -17.69
N ILE A 326 17.80 0.49 -19.00
CA ILE A 326 16.57 -0.06 -19.59
C ILE A 326 16.53 -1.58 -19.32
N PRO A 327 15.45 -2.10 -18.71
CA PRO A 327 15.36 -3.51 -18.39
C PRO A 327 15.28 -4.36 -19.67
N GLN A 328 16.07 -5.41 -19.69
CA GLN A 328 16.11 -6.43 -20.74
C GLN A 328 15.46 -7.73 -20.27
N ARG A 329 15.69 -8.11 -19.00
CA ARG A 329 15.09 -9.27 -18.33
C ARG A 329 13.72 -8.91 -17.77
N LEU A 330 12.65 -9.37 -18.41
CA LEU A 330 11.26 -9.04 -18.07
C LEU A 330 10.40 -10.28 -17.79
N GLU A 331 11.04 -11.45 -17.67
CA GLU A 331 10.39 -12.72 -17.37
C GLU A 331 9.82 -12.73 -15.95
N VAL A 332 8.63 -13.32 -15.83
CA VAL A 332 7.96 -13.56 -14.56
C VAL A 332 7.40 -14.97 -14.59
N GLU A 333 7.77 -15.77 -13.60
CA GLU A 333 7.17 -17.09 -13.36
C GLU A 333 5.81 -16.90 -12.69
N ARG A 334 4.74 -16.86 -13.48
CA ARG A 334 3.39 -16.78 -12.94
C ARG A 334 2.87 -18.16 -12.53
N ASN A 335 2.56 -18.32 -11.25
CA ASN A 335 1.86 -19.48 -10.70
C ASN A 335 0.60 -18.99 -9.99
N ASP A 336 -0.59 -19.42 -10.40
CA ASP A 336 -1.80 -18.96 -9.70
C ASP A 336 -1.86 -19.60 -8.29
N ILE A 337 -1.55 -18.82 -7.26
CA ILE A 337 -1.54 -19.22 -5.86
C ILE A 337 -2.91 -18.82 -5.24
N PRO A 338 -3.77 -19.78 -4.85
CA PRO A 338 -5.10 -19.46 -4.30
C PRO A 338 -5.04 -18.64 -3.02
N ASP A 339 -4.07 -18.96 -2.14
CA ASP A 339 -3.86 -18.32 -0.85
C ASP A 339 -2.43 -17.74 -0.79
N PRO A 340 -2.25 -16.48 -1.19
CA PRO A 340 -0.97 -15.79 -1.08
C PRO A 340 -0.42 -15.80 0.36
N ALA A 341 0.90 -15.90 0.48
CA ALA A 341 1.58 -15.82 1.76
C ALA A 341 1.32 -14.44 2.39
N ARG A 342 0.82 -14.45 3.63
CA ARG A 342 0.43 -13.23 4.36
C ARG A 342 1.62 -12.48 4.95
N TYR A 343 2.83 -13.03 4.90
CA TYR A 343 4.02 -12.50 5.54
C TYR A 343 5.30 -12.87 4.79
N PRO A 344 6.36 -12.05 4.91
CA PRO A 344 7.70 -12.44 4.49
C PRO A 344 8.32 -13.42 5.50
N THR A 345 9.22 -14.26 5.02
CA THR A 345 9.99 -15.18 5.87
C THR A 345 11.33 -14.57 6.23
N LEU A 346 11.81 -14.86 7.44
CA LEU A 346 13.16 -14.53 7.86
C LEU A 346 14.09 -15.61 7.28
N ILE A 347 14.95 -15.21 6.34
CA ILE A 347 15.82 -16.15 5.62
C ILE A 347 17.28 -16.10 6.07
N ARG A 348 17.65 -15.06 6.83
CA ARG A 348 18.97 -14.86 7.45
C ARG A 348 18.84 -13.96 8.67
N HIS A 349 19.49 -14.34 9.76
CA HIS A 349 19.51 -13.58 11.00
C HIS A 349 20.88 -13.73 11.67
N ASP A 350 21.73 -12.75 11.41
CA ASP A 350 23.06 -12.64 12.01
C ASP A 350 23.10 -11.43 12.96
N ASP A 351 24.24 -11.25 13.63
CA ASP A 351 24.48 -10.12 14.53
C ASP A 351 24.39 -8.75 13.81
N ASP A 352 24.84 -8.69 12.55
CA ASP A 352 24.96 -7.44 11.79
C ASP A 352 23.79 -7.20 10.83
N ILE A 353 23.06 -8.25 10.44
CA ILE A 353 22.00 -8.18 9.43
C ILE A 353 20.84 -9.15 9.68
N ARG A 354 19.61 -8.68 9.46
CA ARG A 354 18.39 -9.49 9.34
C ARG A 354 17.78 -9.35 7.95
N VAL A 355 17.47 -10.47 7.32
CA VAL A 355 16.95 -10.51 5.94
C VAL A 355 15.58 -11.17 5.90
N TRP A 356 14.60 -10.37 5.53
CA TRP A 356 13.23 -10.76 5.25
C TRP A 356 13.05 -10.92 3.75
N PHE A 357 12.38 -12.00 3.33
CA PHE A 357 12.15 -12.27 1.93
C PHE A 357 10.73 -12.77 1.67
N LYS A 358 10.15 -12.29 0.57
CA LYS A 358 8.94 -12.85 0.00
C LYS A 358 8.99 -12.75 -1.52
N LYS A 359 8.85 -13.87 -2.23
CA LYS A 359 8.61 -13.85 -3.68
C LYS A 359 7.20 -13.34 -3.95
N ASP A 360 7.03 -12.55 -5.00
CA ASP A 360 5.69 -12.12 -5.45
C ASP A 360 4.82 -13.35 -5.76
N ASP A 361 3.62 -13.36 -5.17
CA ASP A 361 2.60 -14.39 -5.32
C ASP A 361 1.23 -13.82 -5.74
N GLN A 362 1.18 -12.53 -6.06
CA GLN A 362 -0.08 -11.79 -6.26
C GLN A 362 -0.10 -10.94 -7.53
N PHE A 363 0.99 -10.24 -7.84
CA PHE A 363 0.98 -9.19 -8.86
C PHE A 363 1.63 -9.61 -10.18
N TRP A 364 2.58 -10.54 -10.11
CA TRP A 364 3.27 -11.16 -11.24
C TRP A 364 3.84 -10.14 -12.24
N VAL A 365 4.58 -9.16 -11.72
CA VAL A 365 5.29 -8.14 -12.51
C VAL A 365 6.81 -8.32 -12.40
N PRO A 366 7.61 -7.96 -13.41
CA PRO A 366 9.07 -8.06 -13.37
C PRO A 366 9.68 -6.92 -12.55
N LYS A 367 9.17 -6.75 -11.33
CA LYS A 367 9.52 -5.68 -10.42
C LYS A 367 9.81 -6.25 -9.04
N ALA A 368 10.65 -5.57 -8.30
CA ALA A 368 10.95 -5.88 -6.92
C ALA A 368 11.01 -4.59 -6.08
N ASN A 369 10.94 -4.78 -4.77
CA ASN A 369 11.17 -3.77 -3.75
C ASN A 369 12.34 -4.25 -2.90
N ILE A 370 13.36 -3.41 -2.77
CA ILE A 370 14.42 -3.56 -1.78
C ILE A 370 14.22 -2.46 -0.75
N ARG A 371 14.16 -2.85 0.51
CA ARG A 371 14.05 -1.94 1.66
C ARG A 371 15.17 -2.25 2.63
N LEU A 372 15.96 -1.24 2.95
CA LEU A 372 17.07 -1.31 3.87
C LEU A 372 16.87 -0.32 5.00
N PHE A 373 17.09 -0.76 6.23
CA PHE A 373 17.14 0.12 7.39
C PHE A 373 18.49 -0.05 8.09
N LEU A 374 19.33 0.97 7.97
CA LEU A 374 20.63 1.06 8.62
C LEU A 374 20.41 1.63 10.03
N ARG A 375 20.16 0.74 10.99
CA ARG A 375 19.87 1.12 12.37
C ARG A 375 21.13 1.66 13.04
N SER A 376 21.04 2.87 13.56
CA SER A 376 22.10 3.52 14.30
C SER A 376 21.51 4.44 15.38
N PRO A 377 21.83 4.22 16.67
CA PRO A 377 21.23 4.99 17.76
C PRO A 377 21.64 6.46 17.71
N VAL A 378 22.79 6.78 17.11
CA VAL A 378 23.31 8.15 17.01
C VAL A 378 22.51 9.03 16.05
N ALA A 379 21.54 8.51 15.29
CA ALA A 379 20.73 9.27 14.33
C ALA A 379 19.93 10.42 14.97
N SER A 380 19.46 10.25 16.22
CA SER A 380 18.57 11.25 16.85
C SER A 380 18.87 11.56 18.32
N VAL A 381 20.08 11.23 18.81
CA VAL A 381 20.46 11.47 20.22
C VAL A 381 20.38 12.94 20.61
N THR A 382 20.68 13.85 19.68
CA THR A 382 20.62 15.31 19.87
C THR A 382 19.96 15.95 18.65
N PRO A 383 19.49 17.21 18.74
CA PRO A 383 19.01 17.94 17.56
C PRO A 383 20.10 18.05 16.48
N MET A 384 21.37 18.25 16.85
CA MET A 384 22.50 18.32 15.91
C MET A 384 22.64 17.02 15.11
N ASN A 385 22.55 15.87 15.77
CA ASN A 385 22.60 14.56 15.11
C ASN A 385 21.43 14.36 14.15
N THR A 386 20.22 14.75 14.54
CA THR A 386 19.03 14.66 13.67
C THR A 386 19.19 15.53 12.42
N ILE A 387 19.70 16.75 12.56
CA ILE A 387 20.01 17.63 11.44
C ILE A 387 21.03 17.00 10.51
N MET A 388 22.13 16.48 11.04
CA MET A 388 23.19 15.88 10.22
C MET A 388 22.69 14.62 9.50
N THR A 389 21.89 13.77 10.16
CA THR A 389 21.23 12.61 9.53
C THR A 389 20.31 13.05 8.41
N GLN A 390 19.47 14.07 8.64
CA GLN A 390 18.56 14.59 7.64
C GLN A 390 19.33 15.17 6.44
N ILE A 391 20.38 15.96 6.67
CA ILE A 391 21.21 16.52 5.59
C ILE A 391 21.89 15.41 4.78
N ALA A 392 22.38 14.35 5.43
CA ALA A 392 22.97 13.19 4.76
C ALA A 392 21.92 12.34 4.00
N GLY A 393 20.67 12.32 4.47
CA GLY A 393 19.57 11.52 3.93
C GLY A 393 18.71 12.17 2.85
N LEU A 394 18.94 13.43 2.46
CA LEU A 394 18.12 14.12 1.46
C LEU A 394 18.32 13.59 0.02
N ASN A 395 17.70 12.46 -0.33
CA ASN A 395 17.61 11.96 -1.70
C ASN A 395 16.30 11.15 -1.91
N TYR A 396 15.83 10.98 -3.15
CA TYR A 396 14.55 10.32 -3.45
C TYR A 396 14.45 8.88 -2.91
N SER A 397 15.58 8.18 -2.82
CA SER A 397 15.67 6.79 -2.35
C SER A 397 16.22 6.63 -0.93
N ILE A 398 16.54 7.72 -0.22
CA ILE A 398 17.11 7.69 1.13
C ILE A 398 16.26 8.58 2.02
N SER A 399 15.94 8.14 3.23
CA SER A 399 15.21 8.97 4.18
C SER A 399 15.71 8.77 5.60
N GLU A 400 15.55 9.82 6.42
CA GLU A 400 15.91 9.77 7.82
C GLU A 400 14.89 8.98 8.65
N SER A 401 15.37 8.39 9.73
CA SER A 401 14.57 7.81 10.79
C SER A 401 15.15 8.23 12.13
N ALA A 402 14.32 8.32 13.16
CA ALA A 402 14.80 8.56 14.52
C ALA A 402 15.81 7.48 14.99
N HIS A 403 15.86 6.34 14.31
CA HIS A 403 16.71 5.21 14.68
C HIS A 403 17.75 4.85 13.60
N GLY A 404 17.94 5.68 12.56
CA GLY A 404 18.91 5.38 11.50
C GLY A 404 18.58 6.00 10.13
N LEU A 405 19.01 5.33 9.07
CA LEU A 405 18.72 5.69 7.68
C LEU A 405 17.94 4.59 6.97
N ASN A 406 16.90 4.97 6.22
CA ASN A 406 16.20 4.06 5.32
C ASN A 406 16.72 4.25 3.90
N ILE A 407 16.89 3.15 3.17
CA ILE A 407 17.17 3.14 1.73
C ILE A 407 16.09 2.31 1.03
N GLU A 408 15.45 2.88 0.02
CA GLU A 408 14.34 2.27 -0.72
C GLU A 408 14.63 2.25 -2.22
N ILE A 409 14.51 1.07 -2.83
CA ILE A 409 14.63 0.88 -4.27
C ILE A 409 13.41 0.12 -4.76
N ASP A 410 12.73 0.69 -5.75
CA ASP A 410 11.53 0.16 -6.38
C ASP A 410 11.69 0.21 -7.90
N GLY A 411 11.29 -0.86 -8.60
CA GLY A 411 11.30 -0.86 -10.06
C GLY A 411 11.58 -2.23 -10.65
N PHE A 412 12.07 -2.24 -11.89
CA PHE A 412 12.39 -3.47 -12.61
C PHE A 412 13.58 -4.20 -11.99
N ASN A 413 13.48 -5.52 -11.80
CA ASN A 413 14.46 -6.28 -11.04
C ASN A 413 15.80 -6.53 -11.77
N ASP A 414 15.86 -6.42 -13.11
CA ASP A 414 17.07 -6.68 -13.92
C ASP A 414 18.31 -5.87 -13.47
N LYS A 415 18.20 -4.53 -13.42
CA LYS A 415 19.33 -3.63 -13.10
C LYS A 415 19.34 -3.12 -11.66
N MET A 416 18.47 -3.68 -10.81
CA MET A 416 18.27 -3.20 -9.45
C MET A 416 19.51 -3.38 -8.56
N LEU A 417 20.23 -4.49 -8.72
CA LEU A 417 21.49 -4.75 -8.01
C LEU A 417 22.58 -3.73 -8.33
N VAL A 418 22.71 -3.36 -9.60
CA VAL A 418 23.71 -2.37 -10.05
C VAL A 418 23.40 -0.99 -9.46
N LEU A 419 22.12 -0.60 -9.43
CA LEU A 419 21.68 0.62 -8.79
C LEU A 419 21.95 0.60 -7.28
N LEU A 420 21.61 -0.50 -6.61
CA LEU A 420 21.87 -0.69 -5.18
C LEU A 420 23.36 -0.55 -4.86
N GLU A 421 24.24 -1.20 -5.61
CA GLU A 421 25.69 -1.10 -5.43
C GLU A 421 26.16 0.36 -5.52
N LYS A 422 25.72 1.10 -6.55
CA LYS A 422 26.06 2.52 -6.72
C LYS A 422 25.54 3.37 -5.56
N LEU A 423 24.34 3.11 -5.06
CA LEU A 423 23.77 3.80 -3.90
C LEU A 423 24.55 3.52 -2.61
N LEU A 424 24.90 2.25 -2.35
CA LEU A 424 25.67 1.86 -1.17
C LEU A 424 27.07 2.49 -1.16
N LEU A 425 27.74 2.50 -2.31
CA LEU A 425 29.02 3.19 -2.47
C LEU A 425 28.88 4.70 -2.26
N GLY A 426 27.83 5.32 -2.80
CA GLY A 426 27.55 6.74 -2.59
C GLY A 426 27.27 7.11 -1.13
N VAL A 427 26.63 6.22 -0.37
CA VAL A 427 26.36 6.38 1.07
C VAL A 427 27.64 6.23 1.89
N ARG A 428 28.45 5.19 1.59
CA ARG A 428 29.71 4.92 2.32
C ARG A 428 30.78 5.96 2.04
N ASP A 429 30.98 6.29 0.77
CA ASP A 429 32.06 7.14 0.27
C ASP A 429 31.57 8.59 0.03
N LEU A 430 30.60 9.04 0.83
CA LEU A 430 29.93 10.32 0.68
C LEU A 430 30.96 11.48 0.69
N ASN A 431 31.20 12.07 -0.47
CA ASN A 431 32.14 13.18 -0.62
C ASN A 431 31.45 14.54 -0.43
N ILE A 432 31.59 15.12 0.77
CA ILE A 432 30.97 16.39 1.12
C ILE A 432 31.84 17.56 0.64
N LYS A 433 31.42 18.21 -0.44
CA LYS A 433 31.97 19.50 -0.91
C LYS A 433 31.38 20.65 -0.08
N LYS A 434 32.23 21.60 0.35
CA LYS A 434 31.83 22.70 1.24
C LYS A 434 30.74 23.59 0.63
N GLU A 435 30.85 23.86 -0.66
CA GLU A 435 29.93 24.67 -1.43
C GLU A 435 28.54 24.00 -1.47
N ARG A 436 28.50 22.70 -1.75
CA ARG A 436 27.25 21.92 -1.77
C ARG A 436 26.64 21.82 -0.38
N PHE A 437 27.46 21.61 0.65
CA PHE A 437 27.01 21.62 2.04
C PHE A 437 26.32 22.94 2.40
N ASN A 438 26.91 24.09 2.05
CA ASN A 438 26.32 25.40 2.34
C ASN A 438 24.95 25.56 1.70
N VAL A 439 24.78 25.11 0.44
CA VAL A 439 23.49 25.13 -0.25
C VAL A 439 22.44 24.27 0.48
N VAL A 440 22.80 23.05 0.90
CA VAL A 440 21.88 22.15 1.61
C VAL A 440 21.56 22.65 3.02
N LYS A 441 22.56 23.16 3.76
CA LYS A 441 22.39 23.80 5.07
C LYS A 441 21.43 24.97 4.99
N GLU A 442 21.58 25.82 3.98
CA GLU A 442 20.70 26.97 3.78
C GLU A 442 19.27 26.53 3.43
N LYS A 443 19.12 25.48 2.63
CA LYS A 443 17.81 24.86 2.33
C LYS A 443 17.12 24.33 3.60
N ALA A 444 17.86 23.63 4.46
CA ALA A 444 17.36 23.16 5.75
C ALA A 444 16.97 24.33 6.67
N ARG A 445 17.80 25.39 6.73
CA ARG A 445 17.52 26.61 7.50
C ARG A 445 16.20 27.26 7.08
N LYS A 446 15.99 27.41 5.77
CA LYS A 446 14.74 27.97 5.22
C LYS A 446 13.55 27.09 5.53
N MET A 447 13.70 25.78 5.42
CA MET A 447 12.63 24.83 5.76
C MET A 447 12.19 25.00 7.22
N TYR A 448 13.13 25.03 8.17
CA TYR A 448 12.80 25.22 9.59
C TYR A 448 12.25 26.61 9.89
N LYS A 449 12.81 27.68 9.30
CA LYS A 449 12.27 29.05 9.47
C LYS A 449 10.84 29.17 8.95
N LYS A 450 10.55 28.58 7.79
CA LYS A 450 9.21 28.62 7.18
C LYS A 450 8.18 27.78 7.93
N PHE A 451 8.61 26.81 8.74
CA PHE A 451 7.70 25.95 9.50
C PHE A 451 6.69 26.77 10.32
N ASP A 452 7.18 27.78 11.04
CA ASP A 452 6.36 28.64 11.91
C ASP A 452 5.34 29.52 11.17
N TYR A 453 5.45 29.63 9.83
CA TYR A 453 4.56 30.42 8.96
C TYR A 453 3.63 29.56 8.10
N ARG A 454 3.65 28.23 8.24
CA ARG A 454 2.68 27.35 7.58
C ARG A 454 1.31 27.47 8.26
N GLU A 455 0.28 27.00 7.58
CA GLU A 455 -1.05 26.85 8.19
C GLU A 455 -0.98 26.06 9.51
N PRO A 456 -1.66 26.50 10.58
CA PRO A 456 -1.61 25.89 11.90
C PRO A 456 -1.82 24.36 11.94
N TYR A 457 -2.76 23.84 11.14
CA TYR A 457 -3.01 22.39 11.05
C TYR A 457 -1.80 21.58 10.54
N ARG A 458 -0.87 22.21 9.81
CA ARG A 458 0.39 21.60 9.36
C ARG A 458 1.51 21.70 10.39
N GLN A 459 1.37 22.56 11.39
CA GLN A 459 2.35 22.73 12.46
C GLN A 459 2.09 21.78 13.63
N ILE A 460 0.81 21.52 13.95
CA ILE A 460 0.41 20.88 15.20
C ILE A 460 1.08 19.52 15.45
N ASN A 461 1.24 18.70 14.40
CA ASN A 461 1.83 17.36 14.51
C ASN A 461 3.27 17.36 15.07
N ALA A 462 4.05 18.43 14.81
CA ALA A 462 5.40 18.53 15.38
C ALA A 462 5.35 18.64 16.91
N PHE A 463 4.35 19.35 17.45
CA PHE A 463 4.16 19.50 18.89
C PHE A 463 3.56 18.23 19.52
N SER A 464 2.63 17.56 18.85
CA SER A 464 2.10 16.26 19.30
C SER A 464 3.23 15.23 19.40
N ARG A 465 4.13 15.17 18.41
CA ARG A 465 5.32 14.29 18.47
C ARG A 465 6.29 14.68 19.59
N MET A 466 6.59 15.96 19.76
CA MET A 466 7.44 16.49 20.84
C MET A 466 6.91 16.08 22.23
N LEU A 467 5.60 16.20 22.42
CA LEU A 467 4.92 15.89 23.68
C LEU A 467 4.79 14.39 23.92
N ILE A 468 4.36 13.61 22.92
CA ILE A 468 4.00 12.20 23.12
C ILE A 468 5.18 11.24 22.93
N SER A 469 6.16 11.55 22.07
CA SER A 469 7.28 10.63 21.81
C SER A 469 8.33 10.71 22.92
N GLU A 470 9.01 9.61 23.29
CA GLU A 470 10.09 9.66 24.29
C GLU A 470 11.17 10.69 23.91
N ARG A 471 11.67 10.61 22.67
CA ARG A 471 12.67 11.51 22.10
C ARG A 471 12.20 12.00 20.74
N SER A 472 12.05 13.32 20.63
CA SER A 472 11.68 14.02 19.39
C SER A 472 12.08 15.48 19.54
N TRP A 473 12.61 16.06 18.46
CA TRP A 473 13.11 17.43 18.44
C TRP A 473 12.19 18.30 17.59
N ALA A 474 11.78 19.44 18.12
CA ALA A 474 10.93 20.38 17.41
C ALA A 474 11.75 21.19 16.38
N PRO A 475 11.11 21.69 15.31
CA PRO A 475 11.81 22.48 14.28
C PRO A 475 12.57 23.70 14.79
N PHE A 476 12.10 24.32 15.89
CA PHE A 476 12.79 25.48 16.48
C PHE A 476 14.10 25.09 17.18
N GLU A 477 14.15 23.94 17.88
CA GLU A 477 15.37 23.41 18.51
C GLU A 477 16.39 23.04 17.42
N MET A 478 15.93 22.42 16.33
CA MET A 478 16.80 22.10 15.20
C MET A 478 17.33 23.36 14.50
N LEU A 479 16.53 24.43 14.40
CA LEU A 479 16.97 25.68 13.79
C LEU A 479 18.07 26.38 14.61
N GLU A 480 18.00 26.33 15.93
CA GLU A 480 19.01 26.90 16.83
C GLU A 480 20.36 26.20 16.65
N GLU A 481 20.37 24.86 16.66
CA GLU A 481 21.59 24.06 16.51
C GLU A 481 22.18 24.09 15.08
N LEU A 482 21.33 24.22 14.05
CA LEU A 482 21.77 24.23 12.65
C LEU A 482 22.85 25.26 12.37
N GLN A 483 22.86 26.40 13.08
CA GLN A 483 23.85 27.46 12.86
C GLN A 483 25.27 26.97 13.11
N ALA A 484 25.48 26.14 14.14
CA ALA A 484 26.79 25.63 14.53
C ALA A 484 27.31 24.50 13.62
N VAL A 485 26.44 23.78 12.92
CA VAL A 485 26.83 22.62 12.08
C VAL A 485 27.74 23.04 10.92
N THR A 486 28.90 22.42 10.79
CA THR A 486 29.87 22.65 9.71
C THR A 486 29.94 21.46 8.75
N ALA A 487 30.57 21.67 7.58
CA ALA A 487 30.83 20.60 6.63
C ALA A 487 31.74 19.51 7.20
N GLU A 488 32.66 19.88 8.12
CA GLU A 488 33.58 18.93 8.76
C GLU A 488 32.88 18.06 9.81
N ASP A 489 31.93 18.65 10.54
CA ASP A 489 31.07 17.89 11.46
C ASP A 489 30.29 16.83 10.69
N LEU A 490 29.70 17.20 9.54
CA LEU A 490 28.95 16.26 8.71
C LEU A 490 29.83 15.13 8.14
N ARG A 491 31.08 15.43 7.73
CA ARG A 491 32.04 14.39 7.27
C ARG A 491 32.37 13.41 8.37
N SER A 492 32.65 13.92 9.56
CA SER A 492 32.94 13.08 10.73
C SER A 492 31.73 12.24 11.12
N TYR A 493 30.55 12.87 11.12
CA TYR A 493 29.28 12.25 11.48
C TYR A 493 28.84 11.16 10.49
N SER A 494 29.01 11.35 9.17
CA SER A 494 28.64 10.33 8.18
C SER A 494 29.40 9.03 8.40
N HIS A 495 30.68 9.13 8.80
CA HIS A 495 31.46 7.96 9.18
C HIS A 495 30.99 7.35 10.50
N GLU A 496 30.68 8.17 11.51
CA GLU A 496 30.18 7.70 12.81
C GLU A 496 28.84 6.96 12.68
N LEU A 497 27.90 7.54 11.92
CA LEU A 497 26.56 7.00 11.69
C LEU A 497 26.60 5.59 11.10
N LEU A 498 27.54 5.35 10.18
CA LEU A 498 27.72 4.06 9.49
C LEU A 498 28.71 3.13 10.18
N ARG A 499 29.46 3.60 11.19
CA ARG A 499 30.51 2.79 11.81
C ARG A 499 29.93 1.59 12.56
N GLN A 500 28.93 1.82 13.41
CA GLN A 500 28.31 0.78 14.23
C GLN A 500 26.80 0.75 13.95
N MET A 501 26.33 -0.32 13.30
CA MET A 501 24.95 -0.43 12.86
C MET A 501 24.44 -1.87 12.84
N HIS A 502 23.12 -2.01 12.83
CA HIS A 502 22.43 -3.25 12.46
C HIS A 502 21.58 -3.01 11.22
N ILE A 503 21.54 -3.96 10.30
CA ILE A 503 20.87 -3.81 9.01
C ILE A 503 19.59 -4.65 8.98
N GLU A 504 18.43 -4.02 8.82
CA GLU A 504 17.24 -4.74 8.34
C GLU A 504 17.19 -4.68 6.82
N LEU A 505 16.95 -5.81 6.18
CA LEU A 505 16.73 -5.92 4.74
C LEU A 505 15.40 -6.63 4.50
N LEU A 506 14.53 -6.04 3.67
CA LEU A 506 13.40 -6.73 3.05
C LEU A 506 13.60 -6.74 1.54
N VAL A 507 13.56 -7.94 0.95
CA VAL A 507 13.49 -8.16 -0.49
C VAL A 507 12.13 -8.77 -0.83
N HIS A 508 11.34 -8.04 -1.61
CA HIS A 508 9.99 -8.45 -1.98
C HIS A 508 9.75 -8.29 -3.48
N GLY A 509 9.28 -9.32 -4.18
CA GLY A 509 8.87 -9.19 -5.58
C GLY A 509 9.34 -10.31 -6.51
N ASN A 510 9.59 -9.98 -7.77
CA ASN A 510 10.18 -10.89 -8.76
C ASN A 510 11.69 -11.08 -8.50
N SER A 511 11.99 -11.77 -7.41
CA SER A 511 13.33 -12.16 -7.01
C SER A 511 13.29 -13.52 -6.32
N TYR A 512 14.42 -14.23 -6.32
CA TYR A 512 14.57 -15.52 -5.66
C TYR A 512 15.27 -15.38 -4.31
N ARG A 513 15.15 -16.41 -3.47
CA ARG A 513 15.76 -16.41 -2.13
C ARG A 513 17.28 -16.20 -2.20
N GLU A 514 17.93 -16.82 -3.18
CA GLU A 514 19.37 -16.75 -3.42
C GLU A 514 19.80 -15.34 -3.85
N GLU A 515 18.98 -14.67 -4.68
CA GLU A 515 19.20 -13.27 -5.04
C GLU A 515 19.03 -12.36 -3.80
N ALA A 516 18.06 -12.62 -2.92
CA ALA A 516 17.90 -11.87 -1.67
C ALA A 516 19.12 -12.04 -0.73
N LEU A 517 19.71 -13.24 -0.70
CA LEU A 517 20.94 -13.49 0.06
C LEU A 517 22.15 -12.80 -0.58
N SER A 518 22.27 -12.78 -1.91
CA SER A 518 23.35 -12.06 -2.59
C SER A 518 23.23 -10.54 -2.43
N ILE A 519 22.00 -10.00 -2.36
CA ILE A 519 21.75 -8.60 -1.96
C ILE A 519 22.30 -8.35 -0.55
N ALA A 520 22.03 -9.25 0.40
CA ALA A 520 22.52 -9.12 1.77
C ALA A 520 24.05 -9.14 1.84
N GLU A 521 24.70 -10.03 1.10
CA GLU A 521 26.16 -10.11 0.98
C GLU A 521 26.75 -8.85 0.33
N LEU A 522 26.10 -8.32 -0.72
CA LEU A 522 26.49 -7.06 -1.34
C LEU A 522 26.42 -5.92 -0.32
N VAL A 523 25.32 -5.79 0.42
CA VAL A 523 25.13 -4.74 1.43
C VAL A 523 26.22 -4.81 2.51
N GLN A 524 26.49 -6.00 3.05
CA GLN A 524 27.55 -6.19 4.05
C GLN A 524 28.95 -5.94 3.50
N SER A 525 29.24 -6.44 2.29
CA SER A 525 30.55 -6.29 1.66
C SER A 525 30.85 -4.86 1.20
N LYS A 526 29.83 -4.04 0.95
CA LYS A 526 30.05 -2.62 0.66
C LYS A 526 30.12 -1.79 1.92
N LEU A 527 29.17 -1.94 2.86
CA LEU A 527 29.08 -1.07 4.03
C LEU A 527 30.02 -1.46 5.18
N HIS A 528 30.46 -2.72 5.26
CA HIS A 528 31.31 -3.25 6.34
C HIS A 528 30.83 -2.86 7.76
N PRO A 529 29.58 -3.18 8.13
CA PRO A 529 29.01 -2.75 9.41
C PRO A 529 29.81 -3.32 10.59
N HIS A 530 30.11 -2.50 11.60
CA HIS A 530 30.48 -3.02 12.91
C HIS A 530 29.24 -3.33 13.73
N ARG A 531 29.24 -4.47 14.41
CA ARG A 531 28.11 -4.95 15.21
C ARG A 531 27.57 -3.89 16.16
N LEU A 532 26.27 -3.61 16.06
CA LEU A 532 25.49 -2.86 17.04
C LEU A 532 24.80 -3.83 18.01
N PRO A 533 25.26 -3.96 19.27
CA PRO A 533 24.63 -4.84 20.26
C PRO A 533 23.13 -4.52 20.44
N GLU A 534 22.30 -5.55 20.53
CA GLU A 534 20.83 -5.40 20.67
C GLU A 534 20.44 -4.53 21.87
N ALA A 535 21.19 -4.56 22.97
CA ALA A 535 20.95 -3.73 24.14
C ALA A 535 21.07 -2.21 23.88
N GLN A 536 21.72 -1.82 22.78
CA GLN A 536 21.83 -0.42 22.34
C GLN A 536 20.72 -0.01 21.37
N TRP A 537 19.84 -0.94 20.96
CA TRP A 537 18.74 -0.64 20.06
C TRP A 537 17.70 0.20 20.82
N PRO A 538 17.38 1.43 20.36
CA PRO A 538 16.45 2.27 21.09
C PRO A 538 15.04 1.65 21.08
N PRO A 539 14.43 1.41 22.26
CA PRO A 539 13.06 0.91 22.31
C PRO A 539 12.09 1.98 21.86
N ARG A 540 11.03 1.60 21.14
CA ARG A 540 9.96 2.54 20.76
C ARG A 540 8.96 2.69 21.91
N ARG A 541 8.92 3.88 22.51
CA ARG A 541 8.04 4.22 23.64
C ARG A 541 7.38 5.58 23.43
N ALA A 542 6.22 5.75 24.06
CA ALA A 542 5.52 7.02 24.15
C ALA A 542 5.32 7.41 25.62
N ILE A 543 5.00 8.67 25.87
CA ILE A 543 4.55 9.15 27.17
C ILE A 543 3.21 8.49 27.49
N ALA A 544 3.15 7.79 28.62
CA ALA A 544 1.91 7.18 29.11
C ALA A 544 1.15 8.22 29.95
N LEU A 545 0.14 8.84 29.36
CA LEU A 545 -0.73 9.78 30.06
C LEU A 545 -1.41 9.08 31.26
N PRO A 546 -1.30 9.62 32.49
CA PRO A 546 -1.97 9.07 33.66
C PRO A 546 -3.49 9.00 33.47
N SER A 547 -4.07 7.90 33.93
CA SER A 547 -5.53 7.71 33.91
C SER A 547 -6.21 8.82 34.70
N GLY A 548 -7.25 9.39 34.10
CA GLY A 548 -8.08 10.39 34.74
C GLY A 548 -7.57 11.82 34.68
N VAL A 549 -6.46 12.11 34.00
CA VAL A 549 -5.88 13.46 33.93
C VAL A 549 -6.02 14.05 32.54
N ASN A 550 -6.37 15.34 32.49
CA ASN A 550 -6.38 16.15 31.28
C ASN A 550 -5.17 17.09 31.30
N TYR A 551 -4.43 17.17 30.21
CA TYR A 551 -3.34 18.12 30.01
C TYR A 551 -3.66 19.12 28.92
N LEU A 552 -3.13 20.33 29.06
CA LEU A 552 -3.26 21.40 28.08
C LEU A 552 -1.88 21.97 27.75
N TYR A 553 -1.51 21.95 26.47
CA TYR A 553 -0.34 22.66 25.95
C TYR A 553 -0.80 23.79 25.03
N GLU A 554 -0.40 25.02 25.35
CA GLU A 554 -0.74 26.21 24.57
C GLU A 554 0.51 26.82 23.94
N ARG A 555 0.41 27.21 22.67
CA ARG A 555 1.47 27.93 21.97
C ARG A 555 0.87 29.01 21.09
N VAL A 556 1.37 30.23 21.26
CA VAL A 556 1.05 31.34 20.36
C VAL A 556 1.79 31.13 19.03
N LEU A 557 1.06 31.19 17.92
CA LEU A 557 1.60 31.08 16.57
C LEU A 557 2.53 32.25 16.27
N LYS A 558 3.64 32.04 15.55
CA LYS A 558 4.58 33.13 15.25
C LYS A 558 4.12 34.07 14.15
N ASN A 559 3.33 33.59 13.19
CA ASN A 559 2.79 34.45 12.13
C ASN A 559 1.73 35.41 12.72
N PRO A 560 2.00 36.73 12.81
CA PRO A 560 1.07 37.66 13.41
C PRO A 560 -0.21 37.83 12.57
N ASP A 561 -0.12 37.67 11.25
CA ASP A 561 -1.22 37.89 10.30
C ASP A 561 -2.18 36.70 10.22
N ASN A 562 -1.78 35.55 10.78
CA ASN A 562 -2.63 34.37 10.76
C ASN A 562 -3.79 34.53 11.76
N VAL A 563 -5.01 34.48 11.23
CA VAL A 563 -6.26 34.57 12.00
C VAL A 563 -6.76 33.24 12.55
N ASN A 564 -6.26 32.11 12.03
CA ASN A 564 -6.75 30.78 12.37
C ASN A 564 -6.05 30.20 13.62
N HIS A 565 -6.82 29.83 14.63
CA HIS A 565 -6.42 28.91 15.69
C HIS A 565 -6.40 27.46 15.19
N CYS A 566 -5.73 26.58 15.94
CA CYS A 566 -5.85 25.14 15.74
C CYS A 566 -5.86 24.37 17.06
N LEU A 567 -6.81 23.45 17.18
CA LEU A 567 -6.99 22.53 18.29
C LEU A 567 -6.69 21.10 17.81
N GLU A 568 -5.86 20.37 18.55
CA GLU A 568 -5.80 18.92 18.49
C GLU A 568 -6.19 18.34 19.85
N TYR A 569 -7.29 17.61 19.89
CA TYR A 569 -7.89 16.98 21.06
C TYR A 569 -7.52 15.49 21.04
N ILE A 570 -6.55 15.08 21.85
CA ILE A 570 -5.97 13.72 21.81
C ILE A 570 -6.43 12.93 23.05
N ILE A 571 -7.12 11.82 22.84
CA ILE A 571 -7.51 10.88 23.89
C ILE A 571 -6.64 9.63 23.80
N SER A 572 -5.99 9.25 24.91
CA SER A 572 -5.24 8.00 25.02
C SER A 572 -6.15 6.85 25.45
N VAL A 573 -6.08 5.72 24.73
CA VAL A 573 -6.96 4.56 24.95
C VAL A 573 -6.18 3.28 25.30
N GLY A 574 -4.93 3.42 25.76
CA GLY A 574 -4.10 2.31 26.23
C GLY A 574 -3.20 1.70 25.15
N SER A 575 -2.72 0.47 25.40
CA SER A 575 -1.78 -0.22 24.50
C SER A 575 -2.47 -0.79 23.27
N ILE A 576 -1.88 -0.58 22.09
CA ILE A 576 -2.36 -1.22 20.86
C ILE A 576 -2.00 -2.72 20.78
N SER A 577 -1.14 -3.23 21.65
CA SER A 577 -0.84 -4.67 21.71
C SER A 577 -2.06 -5.48 22.16
N ASP A 578 -3.00 -4.85 22.88
CA ASP A 578 -4.32 -5.41 23.13
C ASP A 578 -5.17 -5.30 21.84
N ARG A 579 -5.33 -6.44 21.17
CA ARG A 579 -6.03 -6.52 19.88
C ARG A 579 -7.53 -6.20 20.01
N VAL A 580 -8.16 -6.56 21.12
CA VAL A 580 -9.59 -6.28 21.37
C VAL A 580 -9.78 -4.78 21.60
N GLN A 581 -8.94 -4.19 22.44
CA GLN A 581 -8.97 -2.73 22.70
C GLN A 581 -8.71 -1.94 21.42
N ARG A 582 -7.75 -2.37 20.58
CA ARG A 582 -7.49 -1.78 19.28
C ARG A 582 -8.68 -1.90 18.33
N ALA A 583 -9.36 -3.05 18.30
CA ALA A 583 -10.59 -3.23 17.52
C ALA A 583 -11.70 -2.28 17.98
N LYS A 584 -11.89 -2.10 19.29
CA LYS A 584 -12.83 -1.12 19.87
C LYS A 584 -12.51 0.31 19.44
N LEU A 585 -11.24 0.71 19.48
CA LEU A 585 -10.77 2.01 18.99
C LEU A 585 -11.07 2.21 17.49
N LEU A 586 -10.78 1.22 16.65
CA LEU A 586 -11.00 1.30 15.21
C LEU A 586 -12.49 1.41 14.87
N LEU A 587 -13.34 0.61 15.52
CA LEU A 587 -14.79 0.65 15.31
C LEU A 587 -15.40 1.96 15.83
N PHE A 588 -14.98 2.42 17.01
CA PHE A 588 -15.39 3.73 17.53
C PHE A 588 -15.02 4.86 16.56
N ALA A 589 -13.79 4.87 16.04
CA ALA A 589 -13.36 5.90 15.09
C ALA A 589 -14.17 5.87 13.78
N GLN A 590 -14.57 4.68 13.30
CA GLN A 590 -15.47 4.54 12.14
C GLN A 590 -16.85 5.13 12.44
N ILE A 591 -17.42 4.87 13.62
CA ILE A 591 -18.72 5.41 14.04
C ILE A 591 -18.67 6.93 14.18
N ALA A 592 -17.60 7.47 14.79
CA ALA A 592 -17.49 8.89 15.10
C ALA A 592 -17.18 9.77 13.88
N ASN A 593 -16.67 9.21 12.78
CA ASN A 593 -16.12 9.98 11.66
C ASN A 593 -17.15 10.91 10.98
N GLU A 594 -18.27 10.36 10.48
CA GLU A 594 -19.31 11.15 9.82
C GLU A 594 -19.99 12.12 10.80
N PRO A 595 -20.41 11.70 12.01
CA PRO A 595 -21.05 12.61 12.96
C PRO A 595 -20.17 13.78 13.39
N CYS A 596 -18.85 13.54 13.57
CA CYS A 596 -17.88 14.58 13.90
C CYS A 596 -17.78 15.61 12.78
N PHE A 597 -17.59 15.14 11.54
CA PHE A 597 -17.51 16.02 10.37
C PHE A 597 -18.82 16.80 10.17
N ASN A 598 -19.96 16.13 10.17
CA ASN A 598 -21.25 16.78 9.94
C ASN A 598 -21.59 17.81 11.03
N THR A 599 -21.32 17.49 12.30
CA THR A 599 -21.62 18.40 13.41
C THR A 599 -20.69 19.61 13.40
N LEU A 600 -19.38 19.39 13.48
CA LEU A 600 -18.42 20.47 13.65
C LEU A 600 -18.19 21.28 12.35
N ARG A 601 -18.30 20.63 11.17
CA ARG A 601 -18.10 21.30 9.86
C ARG A 601 -19.38 21.73 9.19
N THR A 602 -20.32 20.82 8.94
CA THR A 602 -21.49 21.13 8.10
C THR A 602 -22.51 22.00 8.84
N LYS A 603 -22.81 21.67 10.10
CA LYS A 603 -23.83 22.35 10.91
C LYS A 603 -23.27 23.57 11.64
N GLU A 604 -22.16 23.39 12.38
CA GLU A 604 -21.57 24.46 13.18
C GLU A 604 -20.60 25.35 12.43
N GLN A 605 -20.13 24.91 11.25
CA GLN A 605 -19.23 25.69 10.37
C GLN A 605 -17.99 26.21 11.10
N LEU A 606 -17.42 25.41 12.00
CA LEU A 606 -16.25 25.84 12.80
C LEU A 606 -15.01 26.04 11.93
N GLY A 607 -14.89 25.33 10.80
CA GLY A 607 -13.82 25.57 9.84
C GLY A 607 -13.79 24.54 8.72
N TYR A 608 -12.96 24.81 7.71
CA TYR A 608 -12.79 23.89 6.58
C TYR A 608 -11.99 22.64 6.97
N ILE A 609 -10.99 22.76 7.86
CA ILE A 609 -10.15 21.64 8.28
C ILE A 609 -10.71 21.07 9.58
N ILE A 610 -11.47 19.99 9.45
CA ILE A 610 -11.99 19.18 10.56
C ILE A 610 -11.75 17.73 10.22
N ASN A 611 -11.05 17.02 11.10
CA ASN A 611 -10.77 15.59 10.96
C ASN A 611 -10.91 14.89 12.32
N SER A 612 -11.33 13.64 12.31
CA SER A 612 -11.23 12.75 13.48
C SER A 612 -10.72 11.39 13.06
N GLU A 613 -9.72 10.88 13.75
CA GLU A 613 -9.07 9.62 13.39
C GLU A 613 -8.49 8.88 14.60
N ALA A 614 -8.36 7.57 14.46
CA ALA A 614 -7.54 6.76 15.34
C ALA A 614 -6.09 6.82 14.88
N SER A 615 -5.16 7.04 15.81
CA SER A 615 -3.72 7.13 15.56
C SER A 615 -2.96 6.29 16.58
N VAL A 616 -1.70 5.97 16.27
CA VAL A 616 -0.82 5.21 17.16
C VAL A 616 0.48 5.98 17.39
N TYR A 617 0.84 6.19 18.65
CA TYR A 617 2.12 6.74 19.05
C TYR A 617 2.94 5.66 19.75
N ALA A 618 4.00 5.18 19.08
CA ALA A 618 4.76 4.00 19.48
C ALA A 618 3.87 2.77 19.74
N ALA A 619 3.56 2.46 21.00
CA ALA A 619 2.70 1.36 21.41
C ALA A 619 1.32 1.80 21.95
N VAL A 620 1.03 3.11 21.97
CA VAL A 620 -0.19 3.67 22.58
C VAL A 620 -1.19 4.05 21.50
N GLY A 621 -2.42 3.55 21.64
CA GLY A 621 -3.55 3.88 20.79
C GLY A 621 -4.16 5.20 21.23
N THR A 622 -4.50 6.04 20.26
CA THR A 622 -5.09 7.36 20.50
C THR A 622 -6.23 7.63 19.54
N TRP A 623 -7.20 8.44 19.96
CA TRP A 623 -8.21 9.01 19.08
C TRP A 623 -8.12 10.53 19.14
N CYS A 624 -8.12 11.17 17.98
CA CYS A 624 -7.85 12.59 17.85
C CYS A 624 -8.99 13.31 17.13
N ILE A 625 -9.31 14.54 17.56
CA ILE A 625 -10.08 15.52 16.78
C ILE A 625 -9.15 16.68 16.45
N LEU A 626 -9.04 17.04 15.17
CA LEU A 626 -8.26 18.17 14.68
C LEU A 626 -9.21 19.23 14.10
N VAL A 627 -9.10 20.47 14.57
CA VAL A 627 -9.90 21.60 14.09
C VAL A 627 -8.99 22.80 13.80
N GLN A 628 -9.09 23.40 12.62
CA GLN A 628 -8.57 24.75 12.33
C GLN A 628 -9.74 25.72 12.15
N SER A 629 -9.71 26.85 12.85
CA SER A 629 -10.83 27.80 12.92
C SER A 629 -10.37 29.22 13.22
N GLU A 630 -11.13 30.24 12.81
CA GLU A 630 -11.00 31.61 13.33
C GLU A 630 -11.52 31.75 14.78
N ARG A 631 -12.21 30.73 15.31
CA ARG A 631 -12.68 30.69 16.69
C ARG A 631 -11.56 30.27 17.64
N ASP A 632 -11.60 30.83 18.85
CA ASP A 632 -10.66 30.52 19.94
C ASP A 632 -10.65 29.02 20.31
N CYS A 633 -9.49 28.51 20.71
CA CYS A 633 -9.30 27.10 21.05
C CYS A 633 -10.14 26.63 22.23
N LYS A 634 -10.44 27.49 23.23
CA LYS A 634 -11.28 27.08 24.38
C LYS A 634 -12.72 26.85 23.91
N TYR A 635 -13.25 27.74 23.07
CA TYR A 635 -14.54 27.52 22.43
C TYR A 635 -14.55 26.23 21.61
N LEU A 636 -13.49 25.97 20.81
CA LEU A 636 -13.39 24.71 20.06
C LEU A 636 -13.38 23.48 20.97
N GLU A 637 -12.70 23.54 22.11
CA GLU A 637 -12.66 22.46 23.10
C GLU A 637 -14.04 22.19 23.70
N GLU A 638 -14.79 23.24 24.06
CA GLU A 638 -16.19 23.13 24.51
C GLU A 638 -17.10 22.51 23.43
N ARG A 639 -16.89 22.83 22.15
CA ARG A 639 -17.64 22.24 21.04
C ARG A 639 -17.29 20.76 20.84
N CYS A 640 -16.03 20.37 21.01
CA CYS A 640 -15.61 18.97 21.01
C CYS A 640 -16.28 18.19 22.16
N ASP A 641 -16.29 18.73 23.38
CA ASP A 641 -16.94 18.10 24.52
C ASP A 641 -18.46 17.97 24.29
N ALA A 642 -19.13 19.03 23.81
CA ALA A 642 -20.55 19.01 23.48
C ALA A 642 -20.88 17.99 22.37
N PHE A 643 -20.02 17.87 21.36
CA PHE A 643 -20.13 16.84 20.33
C PHE A 643 -20.06 15.44 20.95
N LEU A 644 -19.13 15.18 21.86
CA LEU A 644 -18.99 13.86 22.50
C LEU A 644 -20.21 13.52 23.36
N MET A 645 -20.78 14.49 24.09
CA MET A 645 -22.04 14.30 24.83
C MET A 645 -23.20 13.92 23.90
N LYS A 646 -23.28 14.55 22.73
CA LYS A 646 -24.28 14.21 21.71
C LYS A 646 -24.02 12.84 21.08
N LEU A 647 -22.75 12.51 20.84
CA LEU A 647 -22.35 11.21 20.29
C LEU A 647 -22.74 10.07 21.22
N GLU A 648 -22.71 10.27 22.54
CA GLU A 648 -23.22 9.28 23.50
C GLU A 648 -24.70 8.94 23.22
N GLN A 649 -25.54 9.95 23.01
CA GLN A 649 -26.95 9.74 22.70
C GLN A 649 -27.12 9.00 21.36
N THR A 650 -26.30 9.35 20.36
CA THR A 650 -26.27 8.65 19.07
C THR A 650 -25.86 7.19 19.24
N LEU A 651 -24.83 6.89 20.03
CA LEU A 651 -24.40 5.52 20.33
C LEU A 651 -25.49 4.73 21.05
N ARG A 652 -26.20 5.34 22.00
CA ARG A 652 -27.33 4.71 22.71
C ARG A 652 -28.54 4.47 21.80
N ALA A 653 -28.82 5.37 20.86
CA ALA A 653 -29.94 5.25 19.92
C ALA A 653 -29.64 4.35 18.70
N MET A 654 -28.36 4.12 18.37
CA MET A 654 -27.93 3.31 17.24
C MET A 654 -28.52 1.89 17.30
N THR A 655 -29.10 1.42 16.19
CA THR A 655 -29.66 0.06 16.12
C THR A 655 -28.56 -0.97 15.86
N ASN A 656 -28.86 -2.25 16.08
CA ASN A 656 -27.90 -3.32 15.81
C ASN A 656 -27.61 -3.46 14.31
N GLU A 657 -28.59 -3.16 13.46
CA GLU A 657 -28.45 -3.18 12.00
C GLU A 657 -27.44 -2.12 11.54
N THR A 658 -27.57 -0.87 12.01
CA THR A 658 -26.60 0.19 11.70
C THR A 658 -25.20 -0.14 12.20
N LEU A 659 -25.08 -0.73 13.41
CA LEU A 659 -23.78 -1.17 13.91
C LEU A 659 -23.17 -2.23 12.99
N GLU A 660 -23.96 -3.21 12.54
CA GLU A 660 -23.48 -4.28 11.67
C GLU A 660 -23.05 -3.74 10.29
N GLU A 661 -23.77 -2.78 9.72
CA GLU A 661 -23.36 -2.08 8.50
C GLU A 661 -22.00 -1.38 8.67
N LEU A 662 -21.78 -0.70 9.80
CA LEU A 662 -20.51 -0.03 10.11
C LEU A 662 -19.37 -1.03 10.33
N LYS A 663 -19.64 -2.17 10.98
CA LYS A 663 -18.69 -3.28 11.14
C LYS A 663 -18.30 -3.85 9.79
N ILE A 664 -19.26 -4.20 8.94
CA ILE A 664 -19.03 -4.72 7.59
C ILE A 664 -18.21 -3.71 6.78
N GLY A 665 -18.57 -2.42 6.83
CA GLY A 665 -17.81 -1.36 6.15
C GLY A 665 -16.35 -1.28 6.60
N LEU A 666 -16.11 -1.36 7.91
CA LEU A 666 -14.75 -1.33 8.47
C LEU A 666 -13.96 -2.60 8.14
N VAL A 667 -14.56 -3.78 8.30
CA VAL A 667 -13.95 -5.08 7.96
C VAL A 667 -13.54 -5.10 6.49
N ASN A 668 -14.44 -4.68 5.58
CA ASN A 668 -14.14 -4.56 4.16
C ASN A 668 -12.97 -3.61 3.89
N LYS A 669 -12.89 -2.48 4.61
CA LYS A 669 -11.76 -1.54 4.51
C LYS A 669 -10.45 -2.13 5.03
N ARG A 670 -10.48 -2.93 6.11
CA ARG A 670 -9.28 -3.59 6.66
C ARG A 670 -8.78 -4.72 5.76
N LEU A 671 -9.70 -5.53 5.22
CA LEU A 671 -9.43 -6.69 4.38
C LEU A 671 -9.33 -6.35 2.88
N GLU A 672 -9.36 -5.06 2.53
CA GLU A 672 -9.25 -4.64 1.13
C GLU A 672 -7.94 -5.17 0.52
N LYS A 673 -8.06 -5.88 -0.60
CA LYS A 673 -6.90 -6.44 -1.30
C LYS A 673 -5.90 -5.34 -1.68
N LEU A 674 -4.63 -5.68 -1.57
CA LEU A 674 -3.53 -4.82 -1.99
C LEU A 674 -3.52 -4.74 -3.52
N LYS A 675 -3.20 -3.57 -4.06
CA LYS A 675 -3.37 -3.27 -5.50
C LYS A 675 -2.07 -3.43 -6.27
N ASN A 676 -0.94 -3.33 -5.58
CA ASN A 676 0.39 -3.39 -6.15
C ASN A 676 1.42 -3.83 -5.10
N LEU A 677 2.60 -4.20 -5.62
CA LEU A 677 3.74 -4.70 -4.85
C LEU A 677 4.20 -3.72 -3.77
N GLY A 678 4.23 -2.42 -4.07
CA GLY A 678 4.67 -1.38 -3.15
C GLY A 678 3.77 -1.26 -1.91
N GLN A 679 2.45 -1.41 -2.07
CA GLN A 679 1.52 -1.41 -0.92
C GLN A 679 1.76 -2.62 0.00
N GLU A 680 2.09 -3.77 -0.56
CA GLU A 680 2.42 -4.97 0.21
C GLU A 680 3.77 -4.86 0.90
N ALA A 681 4.81 -4.42 0.18
CA ALA A 681 6.12 -4.15 0.74
C ALA A 681 6.04 -3.15 1.90
N LEU A 682 5.28 -2.06 1.75
CA LEU A 682 5.09 -1.07 2.81
C LEU A 682 4.36 -1.66 4.02
N ARG A 683 3.35 -2.52 3.81
CA ARG A 683 2.66 -3.22 4.90
C ARG A 683 3.65 -4.06 5.71
N PHE A 684 4.51 -4.84 5.06
CA PHE A 684 5.53 -5.62 5.75
C PHE A 684 6.59 -4.75 6.43
N TRP A 685 7.06 -3.72 5.72
CA TRP A 685 8.13 -2.84 6.20
C TRP A 685 7.75 -2.09 7.48
N ASN A 686 6.48 -1.68 7.60
CA ASN A 686 5.96 -1.08 8.83
C ASN A 686 6.07 -2.02 10.04
N HIS A 687 5.80 -3.32 9.86
CA HIS A 687 5.93 -4.32 10.92
C HIS A 687 7.38 -4.70 11.22
N ILE A 688 8.25 -4.73 10.21
CA ILE A 688 9.68 -5.01 10.36
C ILE A 688 10.36 -3.87 11.13
N THR A 689 10.21 -2.63 10.66
CA THR A 689 10.88 -1.48 11.28
C THR A 689 10.36 -1.13 12.67
N SER A 690 9.10 -1.47 12.99
CA SER A 690 8.52 -1.32 14.33
C SER A 690 8.90 -2.43 15.30
N GLU A 691 9.49 -3.53 14.82
CA GLU A 691 9.81 -4.74 15.58
C GLU A 691 8.61 -5.45 16.22
N VAL A 692 7.39 -5.12 15.78
CA VAL A 692 6.17 -5.79 16.24
C VAL A 692 5.94 -7.09 15.48
N PHE A 693 6.34 -7.15 14.20
CA PHE A 693 6.20 -8.31 13.31
C PHE A 693 4.78 -8.89 13.21
N ASP A 694 3.75 -8.07 13.46
CA ASP A 694 2.34 -8.50 13.37
C ASP A 694 1.83 -8.43 11.92
N PHE A 695 2.43 -9.20 11.01
CA PHE A 695 2.05 -9.21 9.59
C PHE A 695 0.58 -9.57 9.33
N GLU A 696 -0.03 -10.29 10.27
CA GLU A 696 -1.42 -10.73 10.21
C GLU A 696 -2.40 -9.74 10.88
N GLN A 697 -1.91 -8.59 11.37
CA GLN A 697 -2.69 -7.64 12.17
C GLN A 697 -4.04 -7.30 11.55
N VAL A 698 -4.09 -7.07 10.23
CA VAL A 698 -5.34 -6.69 9.53
C VAL A 698 -6.42 -7.77 9.59
N TYR A 699 -6.03 -9.05 9.59
CA TYR A 699 -6.95 -10.18 9.66
C TYR A 699 -7.45 -10.36 11.08
N CYS A 700 -6.54 -10.33 12.05
CA CYS A 700 -6.92 -10.39 13.46
C CYS A 700 -7.77 -9.18 13.86
N ASP A 701 -7.49 -7.99 13.34
CA ASP A 701 -8.33 -6.82 13.59
C ASP A 701 -9.75 -7.04 13.05
N ALA A 702 -9.91 -7.60 11.84
CA ALA A 702 -11.22 -7.91 11.27
C ALA A 702 -12.01 -8.90 12.14
N GLU A 703 -11.38 -10.01 12.54
CA GLU A 703 -11.99 -11.01 13.43
C GLU A 703 -12.42 -10.41 14.77
N ASN A 704 -11.57 -9.55 15.37
CA ASN A 704 -11.90 -8.91 16.63
C ASN A 704 -13.03 -7.86 16.46
N ILE A 705 -13.11 -7.17 15.32
CA ILE A 705 -14.18 -6.20 15.02
C ILE A 705 -15.52 -6.92 14.84
N GLU A 706 -15.55 -8.05 14.14
CA GLU A 706 -16.77 -8.84 13.90
C GLU A 706 -17.42 -9.31 15.21
N ALA A 707 -16.62 -9.60 16.23
CA ALA A 707 -17.11 -10.02 17.54
C ALA A 707 -17.68 -8.88 18.41
N LEU A 708 -17.45 -7.61 18.07
CA LEU A 708 -17.85 -6.48 18.92
C LEU A 708 -19.36 -6.26 18.92
N THR A 709 -19.88 -5.96 20.11
CA THR A 709 -21.27 -5.58 20.34
C THR A 709 -21.42 -4.08 20.57
N LYS A 710 -22.65 -3.59 20.53
CA LYS A 710 -22.98 -2.20 20.91
C LYS A 710 -22.54 -1.88 22.34
N ASN A 711 -22.69 -2.83 23.26
CA ASN A 711 -22.32 -2.65 24.66
C ASN A 711 -20.81 -2.50 24.82
N ASP A 712 -20.00 -3.28 24.07
CA ASP A 712 -18.54 -3.14 24.08
C ASP A 712 -18.07 -1.73 23.72
N ILE A 713 -18.73 -1.11 22.73
CA ILE A 713 -18.43 0.25 22.28
C ILE A 713 -18.91 1.29 23.27
N LEU A 714 -20.08 1.10 23.89
CA LEU A 714 -20.56 1.99 24.95
C LEU A 714 -19.66 1.95 26.18
N GLU A 715 -19.21 0.78 26.61
CA GLU A 715 -18.24 0.62 27.71
C GLU A 715 -16.92 1.29 27.38
N PHE A 716 -16.37 1.04 26.18
CA PHE A 716 -15.16 1.70 25.70
C PHE A 716 -15.31 3.23 25.70
N PHE A 717 -16.44 3.73 25.18
CA PHE A 717 -16.73 5.15 25.15
C PHE A 717 -16.78 5.75 26.57
N ASN A 718 -17.52 5.14 27.48
CA ASN A 718 -17.64 5.62 28.87
C ASN A 718 -16.31 5.56 29.62
N GLN A 719 -15.47 4.55 29.36
CA GLN A 719 -14.21 4.35 30.04
C GLN A 719 -13.08 5.27 29.54
N TYR A 720 -13.03 5.58 28.24
CA TYR A 720 -11.90 6.29 27.66
C TYR A 720 -12.26 7.63 27.01
N ILE A 721 -13.38 7.70 26.31
CA ILE A 721 -13.70 8.81 25.39
C ILE A 721 -14.57 9.89 26.04
N HIS A 722 -15.55 9.49 26.86
CA HIS A 722 -16.53 10.39 27.43
C HIS A 722 -15.84 11.54 28.20
N PRO A 723 -16.23 12.82 28.01
CA PRO A 723 -15.52 13.97 28.60
C PRO A 723 -15.38 13.90 30.12
N TYR A 724 -16.37 13.31 30.79
CA TYR A 724 -16.41 13.14 32.25
C TYR A 724 -15.94 11.76 32.72
N SER A 725 -15.31 10.97 31.86
CA SER A 725 -14.82 9.65 32.22
C SER A 725 -13.82 9.77 33.39
N PRO A 726 -13.98 9.00 34.49
CA PRO A 726 -13.04 9.04 35.60
C PRO A 726 -11.65 8.56 35.20
N THR A 727 -11.58 7.64 34.23
CA THR A 727 -10.34 6.99 33.76
C THR A 727 -9.78 7.56 32.47
N GLY A 728 -10.55 8.38 31.74
CA GLY A 728 -10.11 9.03 30.50
C GLY A 728 -8.85 9.88 30.70
N ALA A 729 -7.94 9.82 29.73
CA ALA A 729 -6.66 10.54 29.73
C ALA A 729 -6.54 11.36 28.44
N LYS A 730 -6.46 12.68 28.58
CA LYS A 730 -6.51 13.64 27.46
C LYS A 730 -5.28 14.53 27.40
N LEU A 731 -4.83 14.84 26.19
CA LEU A 731 -3.92 15.92 25.88
C LEU A 731 -4.56 16.85 24.83
N SER A 732 -4.82 18.11 25.20
CA SER A 732 -5.27 19.15 24.28
C SER A 732 -4.08 20.03 23.88
N ILE A 733 -3.91 20.27 22.58
CA ILE A 733 -2.88 21.17 22.03
C ILE A 733 -3.56 22.36 21.36
N HIS A 734 -3.28 23.56 21.85
CA HIS A 734 -3.83 24.83 21.35
C HIS A 734 -2.75 25.63 20.64
N LEU A 735 -2.91 25.83 19.34
CA LEU A 735 -2.17 26.82 18.57
C LEU A 735 -3.00 28.09 18.45
N ILE A 736 -2.54 29.16 19.08
CA ILE A 736 -3.30 30.39 19.28
C ILE A 736 -2.87 31.45 18.26
N ALA A 737 -3.82 31.95 17.46
CA ALA A 737 -3.61 33.05 16.51
C ALA A 737 -3.40 34.39 17.23
N GLN A 738 -2.51 35.24 16.72
CA GLN A 738 -2.26 36.58 17.28
C GLN A 738 -3.25 37.63 16.75
N ALA A 739 -3.55 37.60 15.44
CA ALA A 739 -4.52 38.51 14.81
C ALA A 739 -5.97 38.26 15.23
N SER A 740 -6.24 37.20 15.99
CA SER A 740 -7.53 36.94 16.61
C SER A 740 -7.80 37.94 17.74
N THR A 741 -8.03 39.20 17.38
CA THR A 741 -8.53 40.19 18.33
C THR A 741 -9.90 39.71 18.82
N GLY A 742 -10.02 39.52 20.13
CA GLY A 742 -11.25 39.15 20.78
C GLY A 742 -12.40 40.07 20.36
N VAL A 743 -13.53 39.44 20.02
CA VAL A 743 -14.87 40.02 19.85
C VAL A 743 -14.94 41.24 18.90
N SER A 744 -15.35 41.02 17.65
CA SER A 744 -16.06 42.07 16.90
C SER A 744 -16.89 41.56 15.72
N ALA A 745 -18.19 41.82 15.79
CA ALA A 745 -19.11 42.26 14.72
C ALA A 745 -20.47 41.54 14.71
N ALA A 746 -20.52 40.22 14.94
CA ALA A 746 -21.80 39.49 14.93
C ALA A 746 -22.62 39.65 16.22
N ALA A 747 -21.96 39.78 17.38
CA ALA A 747 -22.63 39.88 18.69
C ALA A 747 -23.23 41.26 19.00
N LYS A 748 -22.97 42.29 18.16
CA LYS A 748 -23.60 43.61 18.30
C LYS A 748 -24.83 43.79 17.39
N ASN A 749 -24.99 42.94 16.36
CA ASN A 749 -26.17 42.99 15.48
C ASN A 749 -27.33 42.13 15.97
N THR A 750 -27.11 41.18 16.89
CA THR A 750 -28.18 40.39 17.52
C THR A 750 -28.98 41.18 18.56
N ALA A 751 -28.39 42.16 19.25
CA ALA A 751 -29.12 43.01 20.20
C ALA A 751 -29.95 44.13 19.53
N ALA A 752 -29.70 44.43 18.24
CA ALA A 752 -30.42 45.48 17.50
C ALA A 752 -31.53 44.92 16.58
N ALA A 753 -31.55 43.61 16.33
CA ALA A 753 -32.51 42.96 15.44
C ALA A 753 -33.77 42.42 16.15
N GLU A 754 -33.83 42.43 17.48
CA GLU A 754 -34.99 41.95 18.24
C GLU A 754 -36.19 42.93 18.30
N ASN A 755 -36.04 44.16 17.81
CA ASN A 755 -37.09 45.19 17.92
C ASN A 755 -37.85 45.54 16.65
N ASN A 756 -37.61 44.87 15.52
CA ASN A 756 -38.41 45.09 14.31
C ASN A 756 -38.52 43.81 13.49
N ILE A 757 -39.66 43.13 13.58
CA ILE A 757 -40.51 42.71 12.45
C ILE A 757 -41.70 41.91 13.02
N LYS A 758 -42.88 42.51 12.90
CA LYS A 758 -44.18 41.85 13.04
C LYS A 758 -44.57 41.20 11.72
N VAL A 759 -45.03 39.94 11.81
CA VAL A 759 -46.05 39.27 10.96
C VAL A 759 -45.72 39.07 9.47
N SER A 760 -45.39 37.83 9.07
CA SER A 760 -46.30 36.97 8.26
C SER A 760 -45.64 35.64 7.84
N THR A 761 -46.09 34.56 8.47
CA THR A 761 -46.22 33.15 8.01
C THR A 761 -45.47 32.67 6.75
N PHE A 762 -44.56 31.70 6.93
CA PHE A 762 -44.55 30.41 6.20
C PHE A 762 -43.84 29.35 7.05
N ASN A 763 -44.53 28.24 7.31
CA ASN A 763 -44.09 27.11 8.13
C ASN A 763 -42.95 26.32 7.46
N ALA A 764 -41.85 26.14 8.18
CA ALA A 764 -40.96 24.98 8.08
C ALA A 764 -40.28 24.80 9.45
N GLU A 765 -40.57 23.66 10.09
CA GLU A 765 -40.12 23.31 11.44
C GLU A 765 -38.58 23.31 11.53
N GLN A 766 -38.03 24.26 12.30
CA GLN A 766 -36.67 24.21 12.82
C GLN A 766 -36.75 23.95 14.31
N GLU A 767 -36.40 22.73 14.73
CA GLU A 767 -36.07 22.46 16.13
C GLU A 767 -34.77 23.19 16.48
N ILE A 768 -34.92 24.41 17.02
CA ILE A 768 -33.88 25.07 17.80
C ILE A 768 -33.87 24.38 19.16
N ILE A 769 -32.89 23.50 19.39
CA ILE A 769 -32.62 23.01 20.75
C ILE A 769 -32.02 24.16 21.55
N ALA A 770 -32.90 24.88 22.26
CA ALA A 770 -32.53 25.73 23.37
C ALA A 770 -32.03 24.82 24.51
N VAL A 771 -30.75 24.92 24.85
CA VAL A 771 -30.21 24.30 26.07
C VAL A 771 -30.40 25.30 27.20
N HIS A 772 -31.58 25.29 27.82
CA HIS A 772 -31.79 25.80 29.18
C HIS A 772 -32.62 24.77 29.96
N ASP A 773 -32.22 24.59 31.22
CA ASP A 773 -32.81 23.75 32.26
C ASP A 773 -32.55 22.23 32.19
N HIS A 774 -31.33 21.87 32.56
CA HIS A 774 -31.14 20.74 33.47
C HIS A 774 -30.18 21.13 34.60
N GLU A 775 -30.75 21.51 35.74
CA GLU A 775 -30.11 21.35 37.05
C GLU A 775 -29.96 19.85 37.33
N ALA A 776 -28.97 19.23 36.68
CA ALA A 776 -28.38 17.97 37.10
C ALA A 776 -27.00 18.31 37.69
N SER A 777 -26.77 17.87 38.93
CA SER A 777 -25.55 18.05 39.72
C SER A 777 -24.29 18.28 38.88
N VAL A 778 -23.71 19.48 38.98
CA VAL A 778 -22.40 19.84 38.45
C VAL A 778 -21.33 18.95 39.11
N SER A 779 -21.12 17.78 38.51
CA SER A 779 -19.95 16.94 38.71
C SER A 779 -18.79 17.60 37.97
N SER A 780 -17.77 18.02 38.70
CA SER A 780 -16.64 18.85 38.28
C SER A 780 -16.05 18.49 36.91
N VAL A 781 -16.09 19.44 35.96
CA VAL A 781 -15.19 19.44 34.78
C VAL A 781 -13.76 19.30 35.29
N LYS A 782 -13.00 18.32 34.79
CA LYS A 782 -11.59 18.14 35.15
C LYS A 782 -10.80 19.36 34.67
N ILE A 783 -10.34 20.19 35.61
CA ILE A 783 -9.46 21.32 35.30
C ILE A 783 -8.18 20.76 34.68
N PRO A 784 -7.84 21.12 33.43
CA PRO A 784 -6.67 20.57 32.78
C PRO A 784 -5.39 21.09 33.44
N VAL A 785 -4.40 20.22 33.57
CA VAL A 785 -3.05 20.58 34.03
C VAL A 785 -2.31 21.23 32.85
N LYS A 786 -2.00 22.52 32.99
CA LYS A 786 -1.27 23.25 31.95
C LYS A 786 0.20 22.81 31.91
N ILE A 787 0.70 22.55 30.70
CA ILE A 787 2.09 22.19 30.43
C ILE A 787 2.86 23.49 30.15
N GLU A 788 3.61 23.96 31.15
CA GLU A 788 4.46 25.16 31.00
C GLU A 788 5.89 24.82 30.60
N ASP A 789 6.43 23.72 31.14
CA ASP A 789 7.75 23.18 30.78
C ASP A 789 7.59 21.73 30.33
N VAL A 790 7.80 21.49 29.03
CA VAL A 790 7.66 20.18 28.39
C VAL A 790 8.66 19.16 28.97
N ARG A 791 9.89 19.59 29.28
CA ARG A 791 10.94 18.70 29.81
C ARG A 791 10.58 18.26 31.22
N ALA A 792 10.22 19.20 32.10
CA ALA A 792 9.82 18.89 33.46
C ALA A 792 8.55 18.02 33.48
N TRP A 793 7.58 18.35 32.62
CA TRP A 793 6.35 17.58 32.46
C TRP A 793 6.65 16.14 32.03
N LYS A 794 7.41 15.91 30.95
CA LYS A 794 7.77 14.55 30.51
C LYS A 794 8.54 13.77 31.57
N ALA A 795 9.44 14.41 32.31
CA ALA A 795 10.20 13.78 33.39
C ALA A 795 9.32 13.34 34.57
N SER A 796 8.15 13.96 34.77
CA SER A 796 7.19 13.59 35.80
C SER A 796 6.33 12.37 35.43
N LEU A 797 6.32 11.97 34.17
CA LEU A 797 5.44 10.93 33.63
C LEU A 797 6.16 9.61 33.38
N ARG A 798 5.38 8.53 33.34
CA ARG A 798 5.88 7.20 32.97
C ARG A 798 5.92 7.08 31.45
N LEU A 799 6.85 6.28 30.96
CA LEU A 799 6.85 5.81 29.58
C LEU A 799 5.95 4.59 29.45
N SER A 800 5.37 4.42 28.26
CA SER A 800 4.69 3.19 27.87
C SER A 800 5.65 2.01 27.91
N ALA A 801 5.09 0.80 27.93
CA ALA A 801 5.85 -0.38 27.54
C ALA A 801 6.45 -0.16 26.14
N ALA A 802 7.64 -0.73 25.90
CA ALA A 802 8.21 -0.76 24.57
C ALA A 802 7.35 -1.66 23.66
N THR A 803 7.34 -1.38 22.37
CA THR A 803 6.80 -2.33 21.39
C THR A 803 7.56 -3.64 21.48
N THR A 804 6.83 -4.75 21.49
CA THR A 804 7.41 -6.10 21.50
C THR A 804 6.91 -6.91 20.31
N PRO A 805 7.72 -7.85 19.81
CA PRO A 805 7.27 -8.84 18.83
C PRO A 805 6.02 -9.58 19.29
N VAL A 806 5.03 -9.76 18.40
CA VAL A 806 3.85 -10.62 18.68
C VAL A 806 4.18 -12.11 18.65
N LYS A 807 5.28 -12.47 17.95
CA LYS A 807 5.81 -13.81 17.77
C LYS A 807 7.34 -13.74 17.87
N SER A 808 7.98 -14.80 18.36
CA SER A 808 9.45 -14.87 18.41
C SER A 808 10.05 -14.88 16.99
N LEU A 809 11.24 -14.30 16.79
CA LEU A 809 11.93 -14.29 15.48
C LEU A 809 12.11 -15.70 14.90
N ILE A 810 12.34 -16.68 15.77
CA ILE A 810 12.50 -18.11 15.40
C ILE A 810 11.24 -18.64 14.70
N GLN A 811 10.05 -18.11 15.02
CA GLN A 811 8.79 -18.54 14.40
C GLN A 811 8.63 -18.03 12.96
N TRP A 812 9.47 -17.07 12.55
CA TRP A 812 9.50 -16.54 11.18
C TRP A 812 10.66 -17.12 10.37
N ASP A 813 11.59 -17.84 11.01
CA ASP A 813 12.80 -18.38 10.40
C ASP A 813 12.51 -19.69 9.65
N VAL A 814 12.95 -19.77 8.40
CA VAL A 814 12.87 -20.97 7.57
C VAL A 814 13.85 -22.05 8.04
N VAL A 815 14.95 -21.66 8.70
CA VAL A 815 16.00 -22.56 9.24
C VAL A 815 15.60 -23.12 10.61
N ALA A 816 14.64 -22.50 11.30
CA ALA A 816 14.08 -22.98 12.57
C ALA A 816 13.03 -24.09 12.38
N SER A 817 13.37 -25.09 11.57
CA SER A 817 12.91 -26.45 11.81
C SER A 817 13.64 -26.98 13.06
N PRO A 818 13.06 -27.86 13.90
CA PRO A 818 13.48 -28.07 15.30
C PRO A 818 14.77 -28.90 15.41
N ALA A 819 15.92 -28.29 15.10
CA ALA A 819 17.23 -28.95 15.15
C ALA A 819 18.28 -28.22 16.00
N LYS A 820 17.99 -27.01 16.52
CA LYS A 820 18.97 -26.23 17.32
C LYS A 820 18.58 -25.93 18.77
N ALA A 821 17.43 -26.39 19.26
CA ALA A 821 17.01 -26.17 20.65
C ALA A 821 17.54 -27.21 21.67
N GLU A 822 18.23 -28.27 21.23
CA GLU A 822 18.57 -29.42 22.10
C GLU A 822 20.02 -29.49 22.60
N LYS A 823 20.80 -28.39 22.54
CA LYS A 823 22.20 -28.37 23.00
C LYS A 823 22.46 -27.69 24.34
N SER A 824 21.47 -27.65 25.23
CA SER A 824 21.71 -27.32 26.64
C SER A 824 20.80 -28.11 27.58
N ARG A 825 21.16 -29.37 27.83
CA ARG A 825 20.96 -30.10 29.10
C ARG A 825 21.51 -31.53 28.94
N GLN A 826 22.61 -31.82 29.62
CA GLN A 826 23.17 -33.17 29.74
C GLN A 826 22.33 -34.01 30.72
N SER A 827 22.00 -35.24 30.30
CA SER A 827 21.81 -36.55 30.98
C SER A 827 21.35 -36.68 32.46
N PRO A 828 20.95 -37.90 32.94
CA PRO A 828 20.76 -39.19 32.25
C PRO A 828 19.35 -39.79 32.47
N VAL A 829 18.94 -40.80 31.70
CA VAL A 829 18.39 -42.10 32.20
C VAL A 829 18.28 -43.04 30.99
N SER A 830 19.07 -44.11 31.07
CA SER A 830 18.94 -45.38 30.35
C SER A 830 17.75 -46.16 30.90
N ASP A 831 16.96 -46.76 30.00
CA ASP A 831 16.24 -48.04 30.14
C ASP A 831 15.01 -47.96 29.24
N PHE A 832 14.92 -48.83 28.23
CA PHE A 832 13.70 -49.42 27.64
C PHE A 832 14.07 -50.08 26.30
N ALA A 833 14.79 -51.19 26.41
CA ALA A 833 14.94 -52.18 25.34
C ALA A 833 14.48 -53.53 25.89
N ALA A 834 13.17 -53.68 26.13
CA ALA A 834 12.52 -54.96 26.45
C ALA A 834 10.99 -54.80 26.56
N ALA A 835 10.26 -54.70 25.44
CA ALA A 835 8.82 -54.94 25.40
C ALA A 835 8.28 -55.09 23.95
N GLU A 836 8.87 -55.96 23.14
CA GLU A 836 8.37 -56.25 21.78
C GLU A 836 7.95 -57.73 21.59
N GLN A 837 7.60 -58.42 22.68
CA GLN A 837 7.14 -59.81 22.65
C GLN A 837 5.97 -60.03 23.61
N SER A 838 4.76 -59.65 23.20
CA SER A 838 3.53 -60.41 23.51
C SER A 838 2.29 -59.72 22.94
N CYS A 839 1.87 -60.11 21.74
CA CYS A 839 0.44 -60.23 21.40
C CYS A 839 0.29 -60.93 20.05
N ASN A 840 0.40 -62.25 20.07
CA ASN A 840 -0.01 -63.14 18.98
C ASN A 840 -1.03 -64.12 19.57
N GLN A 841 -2.30 -64.02 19.17
CA GLN A 841 -3.29 -65.11 19.03
C GLN A 841 -4.61 -64.56 18.42
N PRO A 842 -5.41 -65.38 17.71
CA PRO A 842 -5.85 -65.07 16.35
C PRO A 842 -7.36 -64.75 16.23
N PHE A 843 -7.70 -63.80 15.35
CA PHE A 843 -9.01 -63.76 14.71
C PHE A 843 -8.85 -64.30 13.30
N ASP A 844 -9.28 -65.54 13.12
CA ASP A 844 -9.29 -66.23 11.84
C ASP A 844 -10.62 -66.00 11.11
N THR A 845 -10.53 -66.01 9.78
CA THR A 845 -11.62 -65.96 8.78
C THR A 845 -12.28 -64.60 8.47
N LEU A 846 -11.67 -63.83 7.55
CA LEU A 846 -12.34 -63.09 6.46
C LEU A 846 -11.29 -62.69 5.40
N ARG A 847 -11.71 -62.67 4.13
CA ARG A 847 -10.89 -62.71 2.90
C ARG A 847 -9.83 -61.59 2.77
N SER A 848 -8.62 -61.98 2.34
CA SER A 848 -7.42 -61.25 1.88
C SER A 848 -6.99 -59.93 2.59
N PRO A 849 -5.67 -59.69 2.83
CA PRO A 849 -5.18 -58.52 3.57
C PRO A 849 -5.37 -57.14 2.89
N GLU A 850 -6.08 -57.06 1.76
CA GLU A 850 -6.10 -55.89 0.87
C GLU A 850 -7.33 -54.99 1.03
N HIS A 851 -8.38 -55.41 1.74
CA HIS A 851 -9.68 -54.73 1.70
C HIS A 851 -9.75 -53.42 2.51
N TRP A 852 -8.99 -53.29 3.60
CA TRP A 852 -9.06 -52.11 4.48
C TRP A 852 -8.23 -50.89 3.98
N LYS A 853 -7.37 -51.08 2.97
CA LYS A 853 -6.47 -50.02 2.46
C LYS A 853 -7.13 -49.04 1.47
N ALA A 854 -8.37 -49.31 1.04
CA ALA A 854 -9.11 -48.45 0.11
C ALA A 854 -9.72 -47.24 0.84
N ALA A 855 -8.90 -46.23 1.15
CA ALA A 855 -9.39 -45.04 1.85
C ALA A 855 -10.48 -44.31 1.03
N GLY A 856 -11.54 -43.89 1.72
CA GLY A 856 -12.57 -43.03 1.15
C GLY A 856 -12.04 -41.65 0.86
N MET A 857 -12.53 -41.04 -0.22
CA MET A 857 -12.14 -39.73 -0.66
C MET A 857 -13.33 -38.97 -1.24
N SER A 858 -13.33 -37.65 -1.08
CA SER A 858 -14.17 -36.77 -1.89
C SER A 858 -13.39 -36.37 -3.13
N THR A 859 -14.00 -36.51 -4.30
CA THR A 859 -13.39 -36.13 -5.57
C THR A 859 -13.77 -34.68 -5.87
N GLY A 860 -12.87 -33.76 -5.49
CA GLY A 860 -12.96 -32.35 -5.85
C GLY A 860 -12.72 -32.10 -7.36
N ILE A 861 -12.72 -30.83 -7.76
CA ILE A 861 -12.62 -30.42 -9.18
C ILE A 861 -11.41 -31.04 -9.91
N HIS A 862 -10.25 -31.11 -9.25
CA HIS A 862 -9.02 -31.64 -9.83
C HIS A 862 -9.03 -33.15 -10.07
N GLY A 863 -9.84 -33.91 -9.31
CA GLY A 863 -10.07 -35.33 -9.58
C GLY A 863 -11.19 -35.56 -10.61
N GLN A 864 -12.17 -34.65 -10.64
CA GLN A 864 -13.35 -34.75 -11.51
C GLN A 864 -13.06 -34.34 -12.96
N GLU A 865 -12.19 -33.37 -13.19
CA GLU A 865 -11.86 -32.87 -14.53
C GLU A 865 -11.12 -33.89 -15.40
N PRO A 866 -10.07 -34.59 -14.91
CA PRO A 866 -9.45 -35.69 -15.64
C PRO A 866 -10.45 -36.81 -15.94
N LEU A 867 -11.30 -37.19 -14.99
CA LEU A 867 -12.33 -38.19 -15.24
C LEU A 867 -13.36 -37.73 -16.27
N LYS A 868 -13.77 -36.45 -16.26
CA LYS A 868 -14.68 -35.92 -17.29
C LYS A 868 -14.08 -36.09 -18.69
N ARG A 869 -12.77 -35.88 -18.83
CA ARG A 869 -12.04 -35.92 -20.10
C ARG A 869 -11.62 -37.33 -20.54
N TYR A 870 -11.20 -38.17 -19.61
CA TYR A 870 -10.52 -39.44 -19.90
C TYR A 870 -11.28 -40.69 -19.46
N ASP A 871 -12.32 -40.58 -18.63
CA ASP A 871 -13.15 -41.72 -18.25
C ASP A 871 -14.16 -42.04 -19.35
N LYS A 872 -13.92 -43.10 -20.12
CA LYS A 872 -14.78 -43.60 -21.19
C LYS A 872 -15.92 -44.49 -20.65
N ILE A 873 -15.90 -44.85 -19.38
CA ILE A 873 -16.94 -45.70 -18.76
C ILE A 873 -18.06 -44.78 -18.28
N LYS A 874 -19.19 -44.76 -18.98
CA LYS A 874 -20.31 -43.83 -18.66
C LYS A 874 -21.54 -44.54 -18.07
N ASP A 875 -21.66 -45.83 -18.27
CA ASP A 875 -22.77 -46.69 -17.87
C ASP A 875 -22.68 -47.19 -16.42
N ARG A 876 -21.52 -47.03 -15.77
CA ARG A 876 -21.32 -47.37 -14.36
C ARG A 876 -20.85 -46.15 -13.56
N PRO A 877 -21.58 -45.69 -12.54
CA PRO A 877 -21.12 -44.62 -11.64
C PRO A 877 -19.92 -45.10 -10.79
N HIS A 878 -19.09 -44.17 -10.35
CA HIS A 878 -17.89 -44.45 -9.55
C HIS A 878 -17.87 -43.70 -8.21
N PHE A 879 -19.00 -43.12 -7.82
CA PHE A 879 -19.13 -42.35 -6.59
C PHE A 879 -20.57 -42.43 -6.08
N VAL A 880 -20.70 -42.23 -4.77
CA VAL A 880 -21.98 -41.93 -4.09
C VAL A 880 -22.05 -40.41 -3.93
N THR A 881 -23.23 -39.84 -4.17
CA THR A 881 -23.45 -38.40 -3.97
C THR A 881 -23.90 -38.16 -2.53
N ALA A 882 -23.34 -37.14 -1.90
CA ALA A 882 -23.93 -36.50 -0.73
C ALA A 882 -24.24 -35.04 -1.09
N SER A 883 -25.51 -34.67 -1.12
CA SER A 883 -25.94 -33.29 -1.44
C SER A 883 -25.66 -32.30 -0.31
N LYS A 884 -25.49 -32.81 0.92
CA LYS A 884 -25.26 -32.00 2.11
C LYS A 884 -24.06 -32.47 2.91
N LEU A 885 -23.32 -31.49 3.43
CA LEU A 885 -22.34 -31.66 4.49
C LEU A 885 -22.93 -31.06 5.76
N GLU A 886 -23.16 -31.89 6.77
CA GLU A 886 -23.86 -31.47 7.99
C GLU A 886 -23.00 -31.72 9.23
N VAL A 887 -23.00 -30.74 10.13
CA VAL A 887 -22.40 -30.86 11.45
C VAL A 887 -23.48 -31.25 12.44
N VAL A 888 -23.22 -32.25 13.27
CA VAL A 888 -24.19 -32.79 14.24
C VAL A 888 -23.62 -32.77 15.66
N ASP A 889 -24.51 -32.61 16.65
CA ASP A 889 -24.18 -32.73 18.07
C ASP A 889 -24.23 -34.20 18.56
N ALA A 890 -24.04 -34.41 19.86
CA ALA A 890 -24.00 -35.75 20.47
C ALA A 890 -25.36 -36.47 20.42
N GLU A 891 -26.44 -35.70 20.34
CA GLU A 891 -27.81 -36.15 20.18
C GLU A 891 -28.23 -36.32 18.70
N LEU A 892 -27.29 -36.14 17.77
CA LEU A 892 -27.48 -36.20 16.31
C LEU A 892 -28.36 -35.09 15.73
N ASN A 893 -28.58 -34.00 16.46
CA ASN A 893 -29.24 -32.82 15.92
C ASN A 893 -28.31 -32.08 14.96
N VAL A 894 -28.87 -31.58 13.86
CA VAL A 894 -28.10 -30.82 12.87
C VAL A 894 -27.84 -29.43 13.42
N MET A 895 -26.57 -29.12 13.70
CA MET A 895 -26.10 -27.81 14.13
C MET A 895 -25.79 -26.89 12.95
N GLU A 896 -25.25 -27.46 11.87
CA GLU A 896 -24.90 -26.73 10.65
C GLU A 896 -25.21 -27.61 9.43
N SER A 897 -25.72 -27.02 8.36
CA SER A 897 -25.95 -27.72 7.10
C SER A 897 -25.48 -26.88 5.92
N ARG A 898 -24.59 -27.44 5.11
CA ARG A 898 -24.10 -26.83 3.87
C ARG A 898 -24.51 -27.69 2.67
N SER A 899 -25.21 -27.09 1.71
CA SER A 899 -25.56 -27.73 0.43
C SER A 899 -24.37 -27.75 -0.53
N ILE A 900 -23.38 -28.59 -0.22
CA ILE A 900 -22.16 -28.77 -1.02
C ILE A 900 -22.20 -30.19 -1.61
N PRO A 901 -22.69 -30.37 -2.86
CA PRO A 901 -22.77 -31.68 -3.48
C PRO A 901 -21.36 -32.27 -3.64
N SER A 902 -21.12 -33.35 -2.90
CA SER A 902 -19.84 -34.04 -2.83
C SER A 902 -19.94 -35.41 -3.51
N LYS A 903 -18.93 -35.75 -4.31
CA LYS A 903 -18.81 -37.05 -4.98
C LYS A 903 -17.84 -37.92 -4.21
N LEU A 904 -18.38 -38.84 -3.44
CA LEU A 904 -17.66 -39.67 -2.48
C LEU A 904 -17.33 -41.03 -3.10
N THR A 905 -16.05 -41.40 -3.10
CA THR A 905 -15.55 -42.64 -3.68
C THR A 905 -14.43 -43.22 -2.83
N ASN A 906 -13.75 -44.25 -3.31
CA ASN A 906 -12.57 -44.83 -2.68
C ASN A 906 -11.43 -44.97 -3.71
N TRP A 907 -10.18 -45.01 -3.23
CA TRP A 907 -8.99 -45.10 -4.10
C TRP A 907 -8.97 -46.37 -4.96
N LYS A 908 -9.58 -47.47 -4.50
CA LYS A 908 -9.65 -48.73 -5.24
C LYS A 908 -10.50 -48.57 -6.50
N THR A 909 -11.69 -47.98 -6.36
CA THR A 909 -12.59 -47.60 -7.47
C THR A 909 -11.86 -46.69 -8.45
N PHE A 910 -11.19 -45.66 -7.94
CA PHE A 910 -10.49 -44.67 -8.76
C PHE A 910 -9.32 -45.27 -9.53
N TYR A 911 -8.46 -46.05 -8.86
CA TYR A 911 -7.29 -46.71 -9.45
C TYR A 911 -7.67 -47.68 -10.56
N TYR A 912 -8.57 -48.65 -10.27
CA TYR A 912 -8.94 -49.66 -11.26
C TYR A 912 -9.72 -49.06 -12.43
N ARG A 913 -10.48 -47.98 -12.20
CA ARG A 913 -11.17 -47.27 -13.27
C ARG A 913 -10.21 -46.50 -14.17
N LEU A 914 -9.17 -45.87 -13.63
CA LEU A 914 -8.14 -45.22 -14.43
C LEU A 914 -7.30 -46.25 -15.22
N ARG A 915 -6.89 -47.35 -14.59
CA ARG A 915 -6.22 -48.48 -15.26
C ARG A 915 -7.07 -49.02 -16.41
N ALA A 916 -8.33 -49.33 -16.15
CA ALA A 916 -9.25 -49.80 -17.19
C ALA A 916 -9.34 -48.84 -18.40
N ASN A 917 -9.28 -47.52 -18.17
CA ASN A 917 -9.27 -46.53 -19.25
C ASN A 917 -7.91 -46.42 -19.96
N PHE A 918 -6.80 -46.57 -19.24
CA PHE A 918 -5.45 -46.36 -19.74
C PHE A 918 -4.88 -47.58 -20.44
N ASP A 919 -4.83 -48.73 -19.77
CA ASP A 919 -4.20 -49.95 -20.29
C ASP A 919 -5.19 -51.11 -20.48
N GLY A 920 -6.48 -50.87 -20.28
CA GLY A 920 -7.52 -51.87 -20.50
C GLY A 920 -7.59 -52.95 -19.41
N LEU A 921 -7.06 -52.69 -18.21
CA LEU A 921 -7.11 -53.64 -17.09
C LEU A 921 -8.56 -54.04 -16.75
N LYS A 922 -8.86 -55.34 -16.85
CA LYS A 922 -10.13 -55.92 -16.43
C LYS A 922 -10.08 -56.27 -14.93
N TYR A 923 -11.00 -55.71 -14.16
CA TYR A 923 -11.10 -55.95 -12.71
C TYR A 923 -12.56 -55.90 -12.23
N GLU A 924 -12.86 -56.31 -11.00
CA GLU A 924 -14.23 -56.39 -10.48
C GLU A 924 -14.97 -55.03 -10.54
N TYR A 925 -14.25 -53.92 -10.31
CA TYR A 925 -14.75 -52.54 -10.44
C TYR A 925 -15.10 -52.13 -11.88
N VAL A 926 -14.42 -52.73 -12.87
CA VAL A 926 -14.63 -52.49 -14.31
C VAL A 926 -14.48 -53.81 -15.08
N PRO A 927 -15.53 -54.66 -15.10
CA PRO A 927 -15.44 -56.00 -15.70
C PRO A 927 -15.39 -55.99 -17.23
N LYS A 928 -15.74 -54.86 -17.86
CA LYS A 928 -15.69 -54.61 -19.30
C LYS A 928 -14.93 -53.30 -19.56
N PRO A 929 -13.59 -53.32 -19.57
CA PRO A 929 -12.82 -52.11 -19.79
C PRO A 929 -12.98 -51.59 -21.23
N PRO A 930 -12.90 -50.27 -21.45
CA PRO A 930 -12.82 -49.69 -22.79
C PRO A 930 -11.50 -50.08 -23.49
N PRO A 931 -11.38 -49.85 -24.82
CA PRO A 931 -10.12 -50.05 -25.52
C PRO A 931 -8.99 -49.23 -24.89
N SER A 932 -7.82 -49.87 -24.72
CA SER A 932 -6.58 -49.29 -24.21
C SER A 932 -6.25 -47.96 -24.91
N LEU A 933 -5.67 -47.03 -24.18
CA LEU A 933 -5.14 -45.77 -24.69
C LEU A 933 -3.68 -45.91 -25.18
N LEU A 934 -3.05 -47.05 -24.96
CA LEU A 934 -1.70 -47.33 -25.45
C LEU A 934 -1.74 -47.52 -26.97
N GLU A 935 -0.83 -46.85 -27.68
CA GLU A 935 -0.63 -47.02 -29.11
C GLU A 935 0.04 -48.37 -29.42
N GLU A 936 -0.07 -48.82 -30.67
CA GLU A 936 0.51 -50.10 -31.09
C GLU A 936 2.04 -50.10 -30.91
N GLY A 937 2.54 -50.98 -30.04
CA GLY A 937 3.96 -51.06 -29.67
C GLY A 937 4.32 -50.40 -28.32
N GLN A 938 3.41 -49.66 -27.69
CA GLN A 938 3.61 -49.14 -26.33
C GLN A 938 3.31 -50.22 -25.28
N VAL A 939 4.22 -50.41 -24.33
CA VAL A 939 4.08 -51.38 -23.24
C VAL A 939 4.33 -50.69 -21.91
N VAL A 940 3.44 -50.91 -20.93
CA VAL A 940 3.60 -50.42 -19.56
C VAL A 940 3.70 -51.62 -18.63
N PHE A 941 4.77 -51.64 -17.83
CA PHE A 941 5.02 -52.69 -16.85
C PHE A 941 4.59 -52.22 -15.46
N TYR A 942 3.95 -53.12 -14.71
CA TYR A 942 3.51 -52.85 -13.34
C TYR A 942 4.03 -53.95 -12.45
N ASP A 943 5.22 -53.73 -11.93
CA ASP A 943 5.85 -54.69 -11.04
C ASP A 943 5.41 -54.42 -9.60
N VAL A 944 4.65 -55.37 -9.05
CA VAL A 944 4.26 -55.38 -7.64
C VAL A 944 5.31 -56.12 -6.81
N GLU A 945 5.22 -56.02 -5.49
CA GLU A 945 6.13 -56.72 -4.56
C GLU A 945 7.61 -56.34 -4.75
N LYS A 946 7.88 -55.10 -5.16
CA LYS A 946 9.22 -54.51 -5.19
C LYS A 946 9.29 -53.35 -4.21
N ARG A 947 10.33 -53.30 -3.39
CA ARG A 947 10.59 -52.22 -2.43
C ARG A 947 11.78 -51.41 -2.89
N VAL A 948 11.56 -50.13 -3.22
CA VAL A 948 12.66 -49.22 -3.54
C VAL A 948 13.56 -49.05 -2.32
N THR A 949 14.87 -49.24 -2.50
CA THR A 949 15.89 -49.17 -1.44
C THR A 949 16.87 -48.01 -1.66
N ASP A 950 17.05 -47.55 -2.90
CA ASP A 950 17.85 -46.36 -3.20
C ASP A 950 17.34 -45.64 -4.46
N VAL A 951 17.55 -44.32 -4.52
CA VAL A 951 17.33 -43.48 -5.70
C VAL A 951 18.46 -42.46 -5.76
N SER A 952 19.32 -42.55 -6.77
CA SER A 952 20.53 -41.74 -6.84
C SER A 952 20.90 -41.36 -8.28
N TYR A 953 21.66 -40.27 -8.41
CA TYR A 953 22.25 -39.83 -9.67
C TYR A 953 23.70 -40.32 -9.74
N ASN A 954 24.09 -40.90 -10.88
CA ASN A 954 25.50 -41.19 -11.12
C ASN A 954 26.28 -39.89 -11.42
N LYS A 955 27.61 -39.99 -11.54
CA LYS A 955 28.50 -38.82 -11.78
C LYS A 955 28.25 -38.10 -13.11
N GLU A 956 27.54 -38.75 -14.03
CA GLU A 956 27.19 -38.23 -15.35
C GLU A 956 25.76 -37.64 -15.37
N GLY A 957 25.06 -37.65 -14.22
CA GLY A 957 23.72 -37.11 -14.07
C GLY A 957 22.60 -38.08 -14.45
N GLU A 958 22.91 -39.35 -14.72
CA GLU A 958 21.93 -40.40 -15.02
C GLU A 958 21.25 -40.88 -13.73
N LEU A 959 19.92 -40.97 -13.77
CA LEU A 959 19.10 -41.38 -12.63
C LEU A 959 19.07 -42.91 -12.53
N SER A 960 19.22 -43.42 -11.30
CA SER A 960 19.14 -44.84 -11.00
C SER A 960 18.20 -45.10 -9.83
N VAL A 961 17.44 -46.18 -9.91
CA VAL A 961 16.52 -46.66 -8.86
C VAL A 961 16.88 -48.08 -8.52
N THR A 962 17.30 -48.32 -7.27
CA THR A 962 17.52 -49.66 -6.76
C THR A 962 16.27 -50.12 -6.02
N TYR A 963 15.81 -51.33 -6.31
CA TYR A 963 14.73 -51.97 -5.58
C TYR A 963 15.07 -53.40 -5.20
N GLU A 964 14.44 -53.89 -4.14
CA GLU A 964 14.51 -55.25 -3.65
C GLU A 964 13.19 -55.97 -3.95
N GLY A 965 13.24 -57.16 -4.54
CA GLY A 965 12.07 -58.01 -4.65
C GLY A 965 11.64 -58.55 -3.28
N VAL A 966 10.42 -58.25 -2.84
CA VAL A 966 9.90 -58.62 -1.51
C VAL A 966 9.84 -60.15 -1.31
N GLN A 967 9.69 -60.92 -2.39
CA GLN A 967 9.71 -62.39 -2.34
C GLN A 967 11.07 -63.01 -2.68
N THR A 968 11.94 -62.30 -3.41
CA THR A 968 13.21 -62.84 -3.92
C THR A 968 14.44 -62.35 -3.14
N GLU A 969 14.29 -61.28 -2.36
CA GLU A 969 15.36 -60.57 -1.62
C GLU A 969 16.55 -60.16 -2.51
N LYS A 970 16.33 -60.08 -3.83
CA LYS A 970 17.34 -59.65 -4.79
C LYS A 970 17.21 -58.16 -5.06
N ASN A 971 18.35 -57.46 -5.00
CA ASN A 971 18.47 -56.07 -5.41
C ASN A 971 18.72 -55.96 -6.91
N GLU A 972 17.90 -55.18 -7.60
CA GLU A 972 18.01 -54.86 -9.01
C GLU A 972 18.00 -53.33 -9.20
N VAL A 973 18.60 -52.85 -10.30
CA VAL A 973 18.74 -51.43 -10.58
C VAL A 973 18.06 -51.09 -11.91
N LEU A 974 17.27 -50.02 -11.93
CA LEU A 974 16.71 -49.41 -13.12
C LEU A 974 17.36 -48.07 -13.40
N HIS A 975 17.45 -47.71 -14.68
CA HIS A 975 17.97 -46.43 -15.15
C HIS A 975 16.88 -45.65 -15.89
N PRO A 976 15.92 -45.04 -15.18
CA PRO A 976 14.84 -44.28 -15.80
C PRO A 976 15.23 -42.84 -16.10
N ASP A 977 14.61 -42.23 -17.11
CA ASP A 977 14.74 -40.77 -17.36
C ASP A 977 14.01 -39.92 -16.31
N LEU A 978 12.95 -40.47 -15.69
CA LEU A 978 12.11 -39.80 -14.69
C LEU A 978 11.59 -40.78 -13.66
N VAL A 979 11.62 -40.36 -12.39
CA VAL A 979 10.99 -41.11 -11.27
C VAL A 979 9.92 -40.25 -10.65
N ILE A 980 8.70 -40.80 -10.56
CA ILE A 980 7.58 -40.20 -9.84
C ILE A 980 7.34 -41.03 -8.58
N ALA A 981 7.62 -40.46 -7.40
CA ALA A 981 7.42 -41.13 -6.12
C ALA A 981 6.02 -40.87 -5.55
N ALA A 982 5.21 -41.93 -5.41
CA ALA A 982 3.83 -41.87 -4.90
C ALA A 982 3.57 -42.90 -3.78
N ASP A 983 4.53 -43.06 -2.87
CA ASP A 983 4.62 -44.10 -1.83
C ASP A 983 4.14 -43.63 -0.43
N GLY A 984 3.33 -42.57 -0.38
CA GLY A 984 2.51 -42.24 0.80
C GLY A 984 3.26 -41.67 2.01
N THR A 985 2.62 -41.66 3.18
CA THR A 985 3.12 -41.00 4.42
C THR A 985 4.39 -41.64 4.99
N GLY A 986 4.65 -42.91 4.69
CA GLY A 986 5.88 -43.63 5.01
C GLY A 986 6.88 -43.71 3.86
N SER A 987 6.79 -42.80 2.89
CA SER A 987 7.56 -42.81 1.64
C SER A 987 9.05 -43.06 1.87
N VAL A 988 9.52 -44.19 1.34
CA VAL A 988 10.92 -44.60 1.39
C VAL A 988 11.73 -43.72 0.44
N THR A 989 11.21 -43.43 -0.75
CA THR A 989 11.90 -42.59 -1.74
C THR A 989 12.10 -41.17 -1.22
N ARG A 990 11.12 -40.60 -0.53
CA ARG A 990 11.26 -39.27 0.08
C ARG A 990 12.29 -39.25 1.21
N ASN A 991 12.38 -40.32 2.00
CA ASN A 991 13.42 -40.42 3.03
C ASN A 991 14.82 -40.57 2.42
N ILE A 992 14.95 -41.22 1.27
CA ILE A 992 16.22 -41.34 0.54
C ILE A 992 16.64 -40.00 -0.05
N VAL A 993 15.73 -39.33 -0.77
CA VAL A 993 16.02 -38.06 -1.47
C VAL A 993 16.11 -36.87 -0.49
N PHE A 994 15.37 -36.91 0.62
CA PHE A 994 15.34 -35.87 1.65
C PHE A 994 15.59 -36.47 3.04
N PRO A 995 16.81 -36.96 3.34
CA PRO A 995 17.11 -37.69 4.57
C PRO A 995 16.99 -36.82 5.84
N ASN A 996 16.99 -35.50 5.68
CA ASN A 996 16.80 -34.54 6.77
C ASN A 996 15.33 -34.19 7.04
N LEU A 997 14.40 -34.65 6.20
CA LEU A 997 12.97 -34.39 6.35
C LEU A 997 12.39 -35.33 7.41
N LYS A 998 12.07 -34.79 8.58
CA LYS A 998 11.42 -35.54 9.67
C LYS A 998 9.91 -35.38 9.59
N THR A 999 9.17 -36.50 9.64
CA THR A 999 7.73 -36.46 9.85
C THR A 999 7.45 -35.92 11.26
N GLN A 1000 6.52 -34.97 11.36
CA GLN A 1000 6.08 -34.42 12.63
C GLN A 1000 4.69 -34.95 12.95
N TYR A 1001 4.48 -35.31 14.20
CA TYR A 1001 3.18 -35.73 14.69
C TYR A 1001 2.18 -34.57 14.58
N ALA A 1002 1.01 -34.83 13.99
CA ALA A 1002 0.02 -33.80 13.66
C ALA A 1002 -0.86 -33.36 14.85
N GLY A 1003 -0.64 -33.92 16.05
CA GLY A 1003 -1.41 -33.58 17.26
C GLY A 1003 -2.66 -34.44 17.49
N PHE A 1004 -2.89 -35.47 16.66
CA PHE A 1004 -4.02 -36.38 16.79
C PHE A 1004 -3.70 -37.78 16.25
N LEU A 1005 -4.39 -38.78 16.79
CA LEU A 1005 -4.48 -40.14 16.23
C LEU A 1005 -5.73 -40.21 15.34
N THR A 1006 -5.68 -40.98 14.25
CA THR A 1006 -6.86 -41.19 13.39
C THR A 1006 -7.23 -42.66 13.34
N TRP A 1007 -8.42 -42.98 13.82
CA TRP A 1007 -9.06 -44.28 13.65
C TRP A 1007 -9.89 -44.26 12.37
N ARG A 1008 -9.59 -45.16 11.44
CA ARG A 1008 -10.35 -45.27 10.19
C ARG A 1008 -10.97 -46.65 10.07
N GLY A 1009 -12.25 -46.67 9.78
CA GLY A 1009 -13.02 -47.89 9.57
C GLY A 1009 -13.80 -47.85 8.26
N ILE A 1010 -13.95 -49.02 7.64
CA ILE A 1010 -14.86 -49.28 6.52
C ILE A 1010 -15.79 -50.40 6.97
N VAL A 1011 -17.10 -50.20 6.86
CA VAL A 1011 -18.10 -51.19 7.25
C VAL A 1011 -19.07 -51.39 6.08
N PRO A 1012 -19.38 -52.64 5.69
CA PRO A 1012 -20.44 -52.89 4.70
C PRO A 1012 -21.77 -52.26 5.13
N GLU A 1013 -22.49 -51.59 4.23
CA GLU A 1013 -23.77 -50.95 4.52
C GLU A 1013 -24.77 -51.96 5.11
N SER A 1014 -24.74 -53.20 4.64
CA SER A 1014 -25.57 -54.32 5.13
C SER A 1014 -25.31 -54.70 6.60
N ALA A 1015 -24.14 -54.34 7.15
CA ALA A 1015 -23.78 -54.56 8.55
C ALA A 1015 -24.07 -53.34 9.45
N VAL A 1016 -24.53 -52.22 8.89
CA VAL A 1016 -24.88 -51.00 9.62
C VAL A 1016 -26.39 -50.95 9.87
N SER A 1017 -26.82 -50.40 11.02
CA SER A 1017 -28.23 -50.31 11.35
C SER A 1017 -29.02 -49.50 10.31
N LYS A 1018 -30.26 -49.93 10.01
CA LYS A 1018 -31.13 -49.18 9.07
C LYS A 1018 -31.35 -47.73 9.47
N GLY A 1019 -31.43 -47.45 10.79
CA GLY A 1019 -31.56 -46.09 11.31
C GLY A 1019 -30.35 -45.22 10.97
N THR A 1020 -29.14 -45.76 11.15
CA THR A 1020 -27.89 -45.07 10.80
C THR A 1020 -27.75 -44.86 9.30
N ILE A 1021 -28.10 -45.86 8.47
CA ILE A 1021 -28.06 -45.73 7.01
C ILE A 1021 -29.05 -44.68 6.49
N ASN A 1022 -30.27 -44.65 7.04
CA ASN A 1022 -31.23 -43.60 6.72
C ASN A 1022 -30.71 -42.22 7.13
N PHE A 1023 -30.01 -42.13 8.26
CA PHE A 1023 -29.37 -40.89 8.70
C PHE A 1023 -28.21 -40.46 7.78
N LEU A 1024 -27.42 -41.39 7.26
CA LEU A 1024 -26.31 -41.09 6.34
C LEU A 1024 -26.75 -40.89 4.88
N PHE A 1025 -28.01 -41.15 4.55
CA PHE A 1025 -28.50 -41.05 3.18
C PHE A 1025 -28.38 -39.61 2.68
N ASP A 1026 -27.70 -39.45 1.53
CA ASP A 1026 -27.46 -38.16 0.87
C ASP A 1026 -26.70 -37.12 1.73
N ARG A 1027 -26.04 -37.58 2.80
CA ARG A 1027 -25.37 -36.73 3.79
C ARG A 1027 -23.92 -37.17 4.02
N CYS A 1028 -23.03 -36.20 4.14
CA CYS A 1028 -21.72 -36.36 4.75
C CYS A 1028 -21.80 -35.73 6.15
N ILE A 1029 -21.58 -36.54 7.19
CA ILE A 1029 -21.74 -36.10 8.57
C ILE A 1029 -20.38 -35.77 9.17
N ARG A 1030 -20.31 -34.62 9.83
CA ARG A 1030 -19.23 -34.27 10.75
C ARG A 1030 -19.79 -34.15 12.15
N TYR A 1031 -19.30 -34.98 13.05
CA TYR A 1031 -19.56 -34.84 14.47
C TYR A 1031 -18.35 -34.18 15.12
N HIS A 1032 -18.59 -33.11 15.89
CA HIS A 1032 -17.54 -32.39 16.61
C HIS A 1032 -17.79 -32.50 18.12
N ALA A 1033 -16.76 -32.85 18.86
CA ALA A 1033 -16.72 -32.85 20.32
C ALA A 1033 -15.40 -32.23 20.81
N ASP A 1034 -15.33 -31.91 22.11
CA ASP A 1034 -14.23 -31.14 22.72
C ASP A 1034 -12.82 -31.67 22.41
N ARG A 1035 -12.66 -32.98 22.21
CA ARG A 1035 -11.36 -33.62 21.95
C ARG A 1035 -11.29 -34.46 20.67
N HIS A 1036 -12.41 -34.66 20.00
CA HIS A 1036 -12.47 -35.51 18.83
C HIS A 1036 -13.45 -35.00 17.78
N TYR A 1037 -13.17 -35.32 16.53
CA TYR A 1037 -14.14 -35.15 15.46
C TYR A 1037 -14.23 -36.41 14.61
N ILE A 1038 -15.44 -36.69 14.13
CA ILE A 1038 -15.76 -37.90 13.40
C ILE A 1038 -16.39 -37.51 12.07
N VAL A 1039 -15.91 -38.11 10.98
CA VAL A 1039 -16.48 -37.94 9.65
C VAL A 1039 -17.09 -39.26 9.20
N VAL A 1040 -18.36 -39.24 8.81
CA VAL A 1040 -19.11 -40.44 8.38
C VAL A 1040 -19.81 -40.20 7.06
N TYR A 1041 -19.63 -41.12 6.11
CA TYR A 1041 -20.29 -41.03 4.79
C TYR A 1041 -20.28 -42.36 4.04
N LEU A 1042 -21.09 -42.45 2.98
CA LEU A 1042 -21.19 -43.63 2.13
C LEU A 1042 -20.27 -43.52 0.90
N ILE A 1043 -19.69 -44.66 0.51
CA ILE A 1043 -18.83 -44.82 -0.67
C ILE A 1043 -19.24 -46.10 -1.44
N PRO A 1044 -18.79 -46.29 -2.70
CA PRO A 1044 -18.99 -47.55 -3.41
C PRO A 1044 -18.44 -48.76 -2.64
N GLY A 1045 -19.09 -49.91 -2.81
CA GLY A 1045 -18.70 -51.20 -2.22
C GLY A 1045 -17.48 -51.84 -2.89
N ASP A 1046 -17.18 -53.09 -2.50
CA ASP A 1046 -15.98 -53.82 -2.94
C ASP A 1046 -15.88 -54.10 -4.44
N ASP A 1047 -17.01 -54.15 -5.14
CA ASP A 1047 -17.10 -54.29 -6.60
C ASP A 1047 -17.41 -52.94 -7.28
N GLY A 1048 -17.43 -51.83 -6.52
CA GLY A 1048 -17.81 -50.51 -6.99
C GLY A 1048 -19.30 -50.33 -7.23
N ASP A 1049 -20.18 -51.20 -6.72
CA ASP A 1049 -21.63 -50.98 -6.71
C ASP A 1049 -21.97 -49.82 -5.75
N ILE A 1050 -23.01 -49.07 -6.11
CA ILE A 1050 -23.54 -47.93 -5.35
C ILE A 1050 -24.99 -48.14 -4.93
N LYS A 1051 -25.58 -49.32 -5.21
CA LYS A 1051 -26.95 -49.65 -4.79
C LYS A 1051 -27.03 -49.68 -3.26
N PRO A 1052 -28.13 -49.16 -2.67
CA PRO A 1052 -28.39 -49.33 -1.26
C PRO A 1052 -28.31 -50.81 -0.84
N GLY A 1053 -27.52 -51.10 0.19
CA GLY A 1053 -27.24 -52.44 0.70
C GLY A 1053 -25.88 -52.99 0.25
N GLU A 1054 -25.34 -52.50 -0.87
CA GLU A 1054 -24.06 -52.95 -1.45
C GLU A 1054 -22.94 -51.89 -1.28
N ARG A 1055 -23.23 -50.72 -0.71
CA ARG A 1055 -22.22 -49.66 -0.44
C ARG A 1055 -21.42 -49.97 0.83
N HIS A 1056 -20.37 -49.18 1.07
CA HIS A 1056 -19.69 -49.14 2.36
C HIS A 1056 -19.94 -47.81 3.09
N ALA A 1057 -20.05 -47.88 4.41
CA ALA A 1057 -19.96 -46.73 5.29
C ALA A 1057 -18.51 -46.54 5.76
N ILE A 1058 -18.00 -45.34 5.58
CA ILE A 1058 -16.71 -44.93 6.10
C ILE A 1058 -16.88 -44.12 7.37
N LEU A 1059 -16.00 -44.42 8.33
CA LEU A 1059 -15.81 -43.67 9.55
C LEU A 1059 -14.35 -43.22 9.62
N VAL A 1060 -14.14 -41.93 9.85
CA VAL A 1060 -12.82 -41.39 10.19
C VAL A 1060 -12.94 -40.61 11.48
N TRP A 1061 -12.41 -41.17 12.56
CA TRP A 1061 -12.41 -40.56 13.89
C TRP A 1061 -11.01 -40.03 14.20
N TYR A 1062 -10.95 -38.72 14.36
CA TYR A 1062 -9.77 -37.98 14.75
C TYR A 1062 -9.84 -37.73 16.25
N ASP A 1063 -8.85 -38.22 16.98
CA ASP A 1063 -8.75 -38.08 18.42
C ASP A 1063 -7.50 -37.30 18.80
N THR A 1064 -7.68 -36.16 19.46
CA THR A 1064 -6.58 -35.28 19.84
C THR A 1064 -5.85 -35.89 21.05
N CYS A 1065 -4.65 -36.40 20.81
CA CYS A 1065 -3.78 -36.93 21.85
C CYS A 1065 -2.36 -36.35 21.77
N HIS A 1066 -1.66 -36.35 22.91
CA HIS A 1066 -0.28 -35.84 22.97
C HIS A 1066 0.66 -36.86 22.33
N LYS A 1067 1.77 -36.41 21.72
CA LYS A 1067 2.76 -37.27 21.03
C LYS A 1067 3.36 -38.40 21.90
N ASP A 1068 3.27 -38.27 23.22
CA ASP A 1068 3.78 -39.23 24.20
C ASP A 1068 2.65 -40.07 24.84
N SER A 1069 1.43 -40.00 24.30
CA SER A 1069 0.31 -40.80 24.81
C SER A 1069 0.56 -42.29 24.56
N PRO A 1070 0.37 -43.17 25.56
CA PRO A 1070 0.46 -44.62 25.36
C PRO A 1070 -0.53 -45.13 24.30
N GLU A 1071 -1.59 -44.38 24.01
CA GLU A 1071 -2.59 -44.69 22.98
C GLU A 1071 -2.03 -44.63 21.55
N ILE A 1072 -0.86 -44.00 21.32
CA ILE A 1072 -0.19 -43.92 20.01
C ILE A 1072 0.52 -45.23 19.64
N PHE A 1073 0.79 -46.11 20.62
CA PHE A 1073 1.52 -47.36 20.42
C PHE A 1073 0.62 -48.62 20.42
N LEU A 1074 -0.70 -48.43 20.44
CA LEU A 1074 -1.74 -49.46 20.23
C LEU A 1074 -1.98 -49.68 18.74
#